data_AF-A0A7J4RMW4-F1
#
_entry.id   AF-A0A7J4RMW4-F1
#
_cell.length_a   1.000
_cell.length_b   1.000
_cell.length_c   1.000
_cell.angle_alpha   90.00
_cell.angle_beta   90.00
_cell.angle_gamma   90.00
#
_symmetry.space_group_name_H-M   'P 1'
#
loop_
_entity.id
_entity.type
_entity.pdbx_description
1 polymer ?
#
loop_
_entity_poly.entity_id
_entity_poly.type
_entity_poly.pdbx_seq_one_letter_code
_entity_poly.pdbx_strand_id
1 'polypeptide(L)'
;MAVGSGIYITWITGAILLSIAMMPIFKPPYTKVRIEGFIDMFRRYWAHMIVVFSVYLWKDILDGLDRVLMANTQLDMTPYVYAIEGDIVLWIQEAFRTSLLDVILTHFYVMGFMTVTFASFVYPIYFDDRHMADRVSLSMFWVYVLAIPFYLFFNVRVTGDYIPLMETVAYDLTPEIHNWFTRIDPFTNGMPSLHIGLPFAIWLTMTRWDEDGRWMKFRRLLVVFIALTAFSIIYLGIHWVMDILGGMIVAVASVAVTERTQKGIWTLADERLFTRKLARLIDDPRAFFSGFRTLLNERISPLKEPGSKQTSVFIAALLLSTGLVLLWDATHQEFPVEGVEWPTSAAGSDDWLIGIEVDPQMDGIDDIEVSALNISMENSRDAVVLSGPNWIEEPSISISGPYLLLNNKSRIDLYDLESITDPYSPVYSVETDFVIEMSDIGQDQDGGPMIVIVTEDSTISMNYEQEISDLEGIPPDLETLEVSGNSIAWSLKNDTSGPTVYSSFLTGTTSETSVYLDVEANEDQDEFLMEESGIDVNYSNASVVDISVDGQSIAAVVDIGPIKRTVFVDTISGMQTLISNPLWESSSPSIGHGNVAFLQIPRFQPGSTSPEQSEAPQVFIYQIDLNQTRQLTFDDQESHSSPQVTVGGVGWIESGIDGEAELKWYDMEETFEPYSSVLLQASVVLMIPLVFTWARQRQTEG
;
A
#
# COMPACT_ATOMS: atom_id res chain seq x y z
N MET A 1 -0.63 -11.07 37.82
CA MET A 1 -1.01 -9.80 37.15
C MET A 1 -0.39 -8.55 37.80
N ALA A 2 0.83 -8.58 38.38
CA ALA A 2 1.39 -7.45 39.14
C ALA A 2 2.78 -6.96 38.68
N VAL A 3 3.37 -7.53 37.62
CA VAL A 3 4.75 -7.21 37.20
C VAL A 3 4.82 -6.09 36.15
N GLY A 4 3.77 -5.91 35.35
CA GLY A 4 3.75 -4.92 34.25
C GLY A 4 3.40 -3.47 34.62
N SER A 5 3.12 -3.13 35.89
CA SER A 5 2.73 -1.76 36.30
C SER A 5 3.87 -0.94 36.92
N GLY A 6 5.01 -1.56 37.24
CA GLY A 6 6.09 -0.90 37.97
C GLY A 6 6.77 0.24 37.21
N ILE A 7 7.12 0.01 35.93
CA ILE A 7 7.81 1.01 35.12
C ILE A 7 6.91 2.19 34.75
N TYR A 8 5.64 1.92 34.44
CA TYR A 8 4.64 2.95 34.17
C TYR A 8 4.40 3.87 35.37
N ILE A 9 4.22 3.29 36.58
CA ILE A 9 4.09 4.08 37.82
C ILE A 9 5.36 4.91 38.04
N THR A 10 6.53 4.36 37.72
CA THR A 10 7.81 5.07 37.83
C THR A 10 7.87 6.27 36.87
N TRP A 11 7.47 6.11 35.61
CA TRP A 11 7.40 7.21 34.64
C TRP A 11 6.39 8.29 35.03
N ILE A 12 5.17 7.92 35.45
CA ILE A 12 4.18 8.91 35.92
C ILE A 12 4.70 9.66 37.14
N THR A 13 5.18 8.92 38.15
CA THR A 13 5.64 9.52 39.40
C THR A 13 6.85 10.42 39.13
N GLY A 14 7.78 9.96 38.28
CA GLY A 14 8.91 10.74 37.80
C GLY A 14 8.48 12.02 37.09
N ALA A 15 7.51 11.92 36.17
CA ALA A 15 6.99 13.06 35.42
C ALA A 15 6.31 14.10 36.31
N ILE A 16 5.50 13.67 37.29
CA ILE A 16 4.85 14.57 38.25
C ILE A 16 5.91 15.25 39.14
N LEU A 17 6.86 14.49 39.68
CA LEU A 17 7.94 15.03 40.53
C LEU A 17 8.81 16.02 39.75
N LEU A 18 9.17 15.68 38.51
CA LEU A 18 9.96 16.55 37.62
C LEU A 18 9.19 17.83 37.30
N SER A 19 7.90 17.73 36.99
CA SER A 19 7.03 18.89 36.74
C SER A 19 6.98 19.84 37.93
N ILE A 20 6.87 19.32 39.15
CA ILE A 20 6.87 20.12 40.39
C ILE A 20 8.26 20.73 40.62
N ALA A 21 9.34 19.94 40.45
CA ALA A 21 10.72 20.39 40.62
C ALA A 21 11.10 21.52 39.65
N MET A 22 10.51 21.53 38.44
CA MET A 22 10.72 22.56 37.42
C MET A 22 9.94 23.87 37.67
N MET A 23 8.93 23.87 38.55
CA MET A 23 8.10 25.06 38.83
C MET A 23 8.90 26.33 39.17
N PRO A 24 9.96 26.30 40.01
CA PRO A 24 10.72 27.51 40.34
C PRO A 24 11.42 28.14 39.14
N ILE A 25 11.72 27.36 38.10
CA ILE A 25 12.42 27.79 36.89
C ILE A 25 11.44 28.49 35.93
N PHE A 26 10.25 27.91 35.76
CA PHE A 26 9.26 28.30 34.75
C PHE A 26 8.09 29.13 35.28
N LYS A 27 8.05 29.42 36.59
CA LYS A 27 7.05 30.32 37.18
C LYS A 27 7.06 31.71 36.52
N PRO A 28 5.90 32.39 36.47
CA PRO A 28 5.84 33.81 36.15
C PRO A 28 6.80 34.64 37.03
N PRO A 29 7.36 35.76 36.51
CA PRO A 29 8.36 36.56 37.23
C PRO A 29 7.88 37.02 38.61
N TYR A 30 6.59 37.34 38.71
CA TYR A 30 5.99 38.01 39.87
C TYR A 30 5.39 37.07 40.93
N THR A 31 5.38 35.76 40.70
CA THR A 31 4.73 34.78 41.59
C THR A 31 5.74 34.03 42.46
N LYS A 32 5.28 33.47 43.59
CA LYS A 32 6.08 32.57 44.45
C LYS A 32 5.36 31.23 44.57
N VAL A 33 6.13 30.14 44.58
CA VAL A 33 5.62 28.79 44.80
C VAL A 33 5.24 28.66 46.28
N ARG A 34 3.98 28.29 46.56
CA ARG A 34 3.43 28.14 47.92
C ARG A 34 2.49 26.93 47.99
N ILE A 35 2.34 26.35 49.17
CA ILE A 35 1.48 25.18 49.33
C ILE A 35 0.00 25.51 49.15
N GLU A 36 -0.43 26.74 49.48
CA GLU A 36 -1.81 27.18 49.28
C GLU A 36 -2.21 27.18 47.79
N GLY A 37 -1.26 27.35 46.87
CA GLY A 37 -1.51 27.30 45.43
C GLY A 37 -2.05 25.96 44.95
N PHE A 38 -1.64 24.85 45.56
CA PHE A 38 -2.17 23.52 45.22
C PHE A 38 -3.64 23.38 45.64
N ILE A 39 -3.98 23.89 46.82
CA ILE A 39 -5.37 23.86 47.33
C ILE A 39 -6.26 24.74 46.44
N ASP A 40 -5.78 25.92 46.06
CA ASP A 40 -6.52 26.84 45.20
C ASP A 40 -6.74 26.26 43.80
N MET A 41 -5.75 25.57 43.25
CA MET A 41 -5.85 24.87 41.96
C MET A 41 -7.03 23.89 41.96
N PHE A 42 -7.11 22.96 42.93
CA PHE A 42 -8.19 21.97 43.00
C PHE A 42 -9.56 22.61 43.24
N ARG A 43 -9.62 23.67 44.06
CA ARG A 43 -10.87 24.35 44.38
C ARG A 43 -11.44 25.17 43.22
N ARG A 44 -10.57 25.85 42.45
CA ARG A 44 -10.99 26.83 41.44
C ARG A 44 -10.99 26.29 40.01
N TYR A 45 -10.25 25.22 39.72
CA TYR A 45 -10.06 24.73 38.35
C TYR A 45 -10.58 23.30 38.15
N TRP A 46 -11.55 22.85 38.96
CA TRP A 46 -12.15 21.52 38.85
C TRP A 46 -12.80 21.27 37.47
N ALA A 47 -13.42 22.29 36.86
CA ALA A 47 -13.98 22.19 35.52
C ALA A 47 -12.89 21.98 34.45
N HIS A 48 -11.77 22.70 34.53
CA HIS A 48 -10.60 22.51 33.65
C HIS A 48 -10.03 21.10 33.77
N MET A 49 -9.94 20.59 35.00
CA MET A 49 -9.52 19.21 35.23
C MET A 49 -10.48 18.22 34.58
N ILE A 50 -11.80 18.39 34.71
CA ILE A 50 -12.77 17.51 34.04
C ILE A 50 -12.59 17.55 32.53
N VAL A 51 -12.45 18.73 31.92
CA VAL A 51 -12.28 18.85 30.45
C VAL A 51 -11.04 18.10 30.00
N VAL A 52 -9.88 18.34 30.60
CA VAL A 52 -8.62 17.69 30.19
C VAL A 52 -8.61 16.21 30.52
N PHE A 53 -9.07 15.80 31.71
CA PHE A 53 -9.08 14.40 32.10
C PHE A 53 -10.19 13.58 31.43
N SER A 54 -11.21 14.22 30.87
CA SER A 54 -12.24 13.50 30.10
C SER A 54 -11.65 12.72 28.92
N VAL A 55 -10.56 13.20 28.32
CA VAL A 55 -9.84 12.54 27.23
C VAL A 55 -9.47 11.10 27.59
N TYR A 56 -9.01 10.85 28.81
CA TYR A 56 -8.67 9.50 29.27
C TYR A 56 -9.89 8.57 29.37
N LEU A 57 -11.10 9.13 29.59
CA LEU A 57 -12.34 8.34 29.60
C LEU A 57 -12.76 7.91 28.19
N TRP A 58 -12.51 8.77 27.21
CA TRP A 58 -12.87 8.49 25.81
C TRP A 58 -11.88 7.55 25.13
N LYS A 59 -10.62 7.51 25.58
CA LYS A 59 -9.57 6.69 24.98
C LYS A 59 -9.96 5.21 24.86
N ASP A 60 -10.34 4.57 25.95
CA ASP A 60 -10.65 3.13 25.92
C ASP A 60 -11.84 2.79 25.00
N ILE A 61 -12.81 3.70 24.90
CA ILE A 61 -13.96 3.55 23.99
C ILE A 61 -13.50 3.67 22.53
N LEU A 62 -12.64 4.64 22.23
CA LEU A 62 -12.11 4.87 20.89
C LEU A 62 -11.20 3.73 20.43
N ASP A 63 -10.29 3.27 21.28
CA ASP A 63 -9.41 2.12 20.99
C ASP A 63 -10.21 0.81 20.78
N GLY A 64 -11.42 0.73 21.35
CA GLY A 64 -12.36 -0.36 21.08
C GLY A 64 -13.07 -0.22 19.74
N LEU A 65 -13.48 0.99 19.35
CA LEU A 65 -14.11 1.28 18.07
C LEU A 65 -13.15 1.11 16.90
N ASP A 66 -11.91 1.59 17.06
CA ASP A 66 -10.83 1.47 16.08
C ASP A 66 -10.58 -0.01 15.69
N ARG A 67 -10.38 -0.87 16.70
CA ARG A 67 -10.22 -2.32 16.47
C ARG A 67 -11.38 -2.97 15.72
N VAL A 68 -12.61 -2.55 16.00
CA VAL A 68 -13.80 -3.07 15.29
C VAL A 68 -13.87 -2.56 13.85
N LEU A 69 -13.51 -1.30 13.61
CA LEU A 69 -13.47 -0.73 12.26
C LEU A 69 -12.36 -1.36 11.43
N MET A 70 -11.14 -1.45 11.95
CA MET A 70 -10.01 -2.08 11.28
C MET A 70 -10.31 -3.53 10.88
N ALA A 71 -10.88 -4.32 11.79
CA ALA A 71 -11.20 -5.73 11.52
C ALA A 71 -12.22 -5.91 10.38
N ASN A 72 -13.04 -4.89 10.09
CA ASN A 72 -14.11 -4.96 9.08
C ASN A 72 -13.80 -4.22 7.78
N THR A 73 -12.90 -3.22 7.81
CA THR A 73 -12.69 -2.30 6.68
C THR A 73 -11.29 -2.38 6.07
N GLN A 74 -10.31 -2.97 6.77
CA GLN A 74 -8.91 -3.08 6.33
C GLN A 74 -8.33 -1.76 5.76
N LEU A 75 -8.79 -0.62 6.26
CA LEU A 75 -8.26 0.68 5.85
C LEU A 75 -6.80 0.78 6.31
N ASP A 76 -5.88 0.73 5.38
CA ASP A 76 -4.45 0.93 5.63
C ASP A 76 -3.90 1.98 4.66
N MET A 77 -3.46 3.10 5.22
CA MET A 77 -2.86 4.21 4.46
C MET A 77 -1.33 4.18 4.51
N THR A 78 -0.74 3.16 5.14
CA THR A 78 0.71 3.02 5.29
C THR A 78 1.43 2.92 3.96
N PRO A 79 0.95 2.16 2.94
CA PRO A 79 1.61 2.12 1.62
C PRO A 79 1.72 3.51 0.99
N TYR A 80 0.67 4.33 1.05
CA TYR A 80 0.71 5.70 0.52
C TYR A 80 1.69 6.61 1.27
N VAL A 81 1.78 6.48 2.61
CA VAL A 81 2.74 7.24 3.41
C VAL A 81 4.17 6.79 3.11
N TYR A 82 4.40 5.47 3.01
CA TYR A 82 5.69 4.90 2.65
C TYR A 82 6.13 5.33 1.26
N ALA A 83 5.24 5.29 0.28
CA ALA A 83 5.55 5.73 -1.06
C ALA A 83 6.04 7.21 -1.05
N ILE A 84 5.39 8.09 -0.27
CA ILE A 84 5.80 9.51 -0.15
C ILE A 84 7.17 9.68 0.55
N GLU A 85 7.43 8.96 1.64
CA GLU A 85 8.59 9.18 2.52
C GLU A 85 9.78 8.26 2.25
N GLY A 86 9.53 7.09 1.66
CA GLY A 86 10.46 5.97 1.56
C GLY A 86 11.16 5.67 2.88
N ASP A 87 12.45 5.32 2.78
CA ASP A 87 13.28 4.91 3.90
C ASP A 87 13.94 6.06 4.68
N ILE A 88 13.49 7.31 4.50
CA ILE A 88 14.14 8.48 5.14
C ILE A 88 14.22 8.33 6.68
N VAL A 89 13.19 7.75 7.28
CA VAL A 89 13.11 7.49 8.72
C VAL A 89 14.11 6.41 9.15
N LEU A 90 14.30 5.37 8.32
CA LEU A 90 15.31 4.32 8.53
C LEU A 90 16.72 4.92 8.48
N TRP A 91 17.01 5.75 7.48
CA TRP A 91 18.32 6.39 7.34
C TRP A 91 18.68 7.25 8.56
N ILE A 92 17.70 7.99 9.10
CA ILE A 92 17.88 8.76 10.34
C ILE A 92 18.13 7.84 11.53
N GLN A 93 17.37 6.75 11.66
CA GLN A 93 17.57 5.79 12.74
C GLN A 93 18.99 5.21 12.67
N GLU A 94 19.40 4.64 11.53
CA GLU A 94 20.70 4.01 11.34
C GLU A 94 21.87 4.99 11.55
N ALA A 95 21.78 6.21 11.03
CA ALA A 95 22.86 7.20 11.11
C ALA A 95 23.19 7.61 12.55
N PHE A 96 22.21 7.59 13.46
CA PHE A 96 22.38 8.06 14.84
C PHE A 96 22.37 6.94 15.88
N ARG A 97 22.12 5.69 15.48
CA ARG A 97 21.81 4.60 16.41
C ARG A 97 22.94 4.29 17.38
N THR A 98 22.65 4.36 18.68
CA THR A 98 23.56 3.87 19.74
C THR A 98 22.77 3.37 20.95
N SER A 99 23.26 2.33 21.62
CA SER A 99 22.60 1.74 22.79
C SER A 99 22.36 2.74 23.95
N LEU A 100 23.23 3.74 24.10
CA LEU A 100 23.03 4.82 25.07
C LEU A 100 21.86 5.72 24.67
N LEU A 101 21.76 6.07 23.39
CA LEU A 101 20.72 6.94 22.87
C LEU A 101 19.36 6.24 22.89
N ASP A 102 19.30 4.93 22.63
CA ASP A 102 18.09 4.10 22.78
C ASP A 102 17.48 4.25 24.17
N VAL A 103 18.29 4.06 25.22
CA VAL A 103 17.82 4.20 26.62
C VAL A 103 17.37 5.63 26.89
N ILE A 104 18.16 6.63 26.52
CA ILE A 104 17.89 8.03 26.83
C ILE A 104 16.60 8.50 26.13
N LEU A 105 16.46 8.21 24.83
CA LEU A 105 15.34 8.67 24.02
C LEU A 105 14.04 7.96 24.38
N THR A 106 14.05 6.65 24.67
CA THR A 106 12.85 5.94 25.13
C THR A 106 12.31 6.54 26.44
N HIS A 107 13.18 6.81 27.40
CA HIS A 107 12.77 7.44 28.67
C HIS A 107 12.37 8.90 28.48
N PHE A 108 13.10 9.65 27.65
CA PHE A 108 12.76 11.04 27.33
C PHE A 108 11.41 11.14 26.65
N TYR A 109 11.14 10.28 25.66
CA TYR A 109 9.89 10.22 24.93
C TYR A 109 8.71 10.01 25.89
N VAL A 110 8.71 8.94 26.68
CA VAL A 110 7.56 8.63 27.54
C VAL A 110 7.45 9.60 28.73
N MET A 111 8.49 9.68 29.56
CA MET A 111 8.46 10.47 30.79
C MET A 111 8.50 11.98 30.49
N GLY A 112 9.29 12.40 29.50
CA GLY A 112 9.39 13.81 29.11
C GLY A 112 8.09 14.34 28.53
N PHE A 113 7.42 13.57 27.67
CA PHE A 113 6.09 13.93 27.16
C PHE A 113 5.05 14.05 28.27
N MET A 114 4.99 13.08 29.19
CA MET A 114 4.11 13.17 30.37
C MET A 114 4.42 14.42 31.21
N THR A 115 5.71 14.73 31.41
CA THR A 115 6.15 15.91 32.17
C THR A 115 5.68 17.20 31.53
N VAL A 116 5.96 17.40 30.24
CA VAL A 116 5.62 18.65 29.53
C VAL A 116 4.11 18.82 29.43
N THR A 117 3.38 17.76 29.11
CA THR A 117 1.92 17.80 29.00
C THR A 117 1.28 18.13 30.35
N PHE A 118 1.71 17.47 31.42
CA PHE A 118 1.21 17.72 32.77
C PHE A 118 1.57 19.14 33.25
N ALA A 119 2.83 19.56 33.10
CA ALA A 119 3.28 20.90 33.47
C ALA A 119 2.53 22.00 32.71
N SER A 120 2.28 21.81 31.42
CA SER A 120 1.56 22.77 30.58
C SER A 120 0.15 23.04 31.05
N PHE A 121 -0.54 22.01 31.54
CA PHE A 121 -1.85 22.16 32.15
C PHE A 121 -1.77 22.73 33.57
N VAL A 122 -0.87 22.21 34.40
CA VAL A 122 -0.78 22.53 35.83
C VAL A 122 -0.26 23.94 36.09
N TYR A 123 0.70 24.45 35.33
CA TYR A 123 1.32 25.73 35.62
C TYR A 123 0.32 26.91 35.54
N PRO A 124 -0.48 27.07 34.48
CA PRO A 124 -1.49 28.13 34.43
C PRO A 124 -2.49 28.08 35.58
N ILE A 125 -3.00 26.88 35.92
CA ILE A 125 -4.00 26.73 37.00
C ILE A 125 -3.40 26.91 38.39
N TYR A 126 -2.16 26.46 38.61
CA TYR A 126 -1.46 26.59 39.89
C TYR A 126 -1.10 28.05 40.21
N PHE A 127 -0.66 28.81 39.21
CA PHE A 127 -0.34 30.23 39.36
C PHE A 127 -1.55 31.16 39.22
N ASP A 128 -2.77 30.60 39.20
CA ASP A 128 -4.06 31.31 39.08
C ASP A 128 -4.15 32.20 37.82
N ASP A 129 -3.53 31.78 36.72
CA ASP A 129 -3.59 32.42 35.42
C ASP A 129 -4.78 31.90 34.61
N ARG A 130 -5.99 32.33 35.02
CA ARG A 130 -7.25 31.88 34.38
C ARG A 130 -7.26 32.12 32.87
N HIS A 131 -6.73 33.26 32.43
CA HIS A 131 -6.67 33.62 31.02
C HIS A 131 -5.93 32.57 30.20
N MET A 132 -4.77 32.11 30.68
CA MET A 132 -4.01 31.07 29.99
C MET A 132 -4.61 29.68 30.22
N ALA A 133 -5.07 29.39 31.44
CA ALA A 133 -5.68 28.10 31.78
C ALA A 133 -6.87 27.75 30.89
N ASP A 134 -7.78 28.71 30.66
CA ASP A 134 -8.95 28.56 29.79
C ASP A 134 -8.57 28.14 28.36
N ARG A 135 -7.49 28.72 27.82
CA ARG A 135 -7.08 28.48 26.44
C ARG A 135 -6.26 27.22 26.29
N VAL A 136 -5.32 26.99 27.19
CA VAL A 136 -4.45 25.80 27.15
C VAL A 136 -5.27 24.53 27.32
N SER A 137 -6.16 24.47 28.33
CA SER A 137 -6.99 23.28 28.55
C SER A 137 -7.88 22.96 27.35
N LEU A 138 -8.46 23.99 26.72
CA LEU A 138 -9.35 23.81 25.58
C LEU A 138 -8.59 23.49 24.29
N SER A 139 -7.40 24.05 24.09
CA SER A 139 -6.51 23.65 22.98
C SER A 139 -6.08 22.20 23.10
N MET A 140 -5.71 21.75 24.31
CA MET A 140 -5.38 20.34 24.56
C MET A 140 -6.57 19.41 24.28
N PHE A 141 -7.78 19.81 24.70
CA PHE A 141 -9.00 19.07 24.41
C PHE A 141 -9.28 18.97 22.90
N TRP A 142 -9.21 20.09 22.18
CA TRP A 142 -9.47 20.10 20.73
C TRP A 142 -8.40 19.38 19.91
N VAL A 143 -7.14 19.34 20.36
CA VAL A 143 -6.10 18.51 19.71
C VAL A 143 -6.53 17.06 19.69
N TYR A 144 -6.99 16.54 20.84
CA TYR A 144 -7.46 15.17 20.92
C TYR A 144 -8.70 14.93 20.06
N VAL A 145 -9.72 15.77 20.19
CA VAL A 145 -10.99 15.61 19.45
C VAL A 145 -10.79 15.66 17.94
N LEU A 146 -9.91 16.55 17.44
CA LEU A 146 -9.64 16.68 16.01
C LEU A 146 -8.74 15.55 15.47
N ALA A 147 -8.01 14.82 16.31
CA ALA A 147 -7.24 13.65 15.90
C ALA A 147 -8.12 12.40 15.70
N ILE A 148 -9.26 12.29 16.41
CA ILE A 148 -10.15 11.12 16.37
C ILE A 148 -10.51 10.66 14.94
N PRO A 149 -10.93 11.54 14.01
CA PRO A 149 -11.29 11.08 12.66
C PRO A 149 -10.11 10.46 11.91
N PHE A 150 -8.88 10.92 12.15
CA PHE A 150 -7.70 10.35 11.51
C PHE A 150 -7.41 8.95 12.05
N TYR A 151 -7.45 8.76 13.36
CA TYR A 151 -7.25 7.42 13.95
C TYR A 151 -8.32 6.40 13.54
N LEU A 152 -9.56 6.84 13.28
CA LEU A 152 -10.64 5.93 12.88
C LEU A 152 -10.69 5.64 11.38
N PHE A 153 -10.22 6.55 10.52
CA PHE A 153 -10.44 6.48 9.06
C PHE A 153 -9.17 6.65 8.21
N PHE A 154 -8.06 7.05 8.81
CA PHE A 154 -6.77 7.25 8.14
C PHE A 154 -5.68 6.53 8.96
N ASN A 155 -5.81 5.21 9.00
CA ASN A 155 -4.95 4.35 9.78
C ASN A 155 -3.56 4.27 9.14
N VAL A 156 -2.52 4.51 9.93
CA VAL A 156 -1.12 4.46 9.48
C VAL A 156 -0.34 3.69 10.52
N ARG A 157 0.27 2.59 10.10
CA ARG A 157 1.10 1.73 10.95
C ARG A 157 2.39 2.45 11.34
N VAL A 158 2.96 2.06 12.47
CA VAL A 158 4.26 2.57 12.90
C VAL A 158 5.39 2.13 11.95
N THR A 159 6.43 2.95 11.82
CA THR A 159 7.47 2.73 10.80
C THR A 159 8.21 1.41 10.95
N GLY A 160 8.53 0.98 12.19
CA GLY A 160 9.21 -0.29 12.42
C GLY A 160 8.31 -1.54 12.36
N ASP A 161 7.00 -1.39 12.12
CA ASP A 161 6.10 -2.50 11.78
C ASP A 161 6.04 -2.72 10.26
N TYR A 162 6.32 -1.67 9.47
CA TYR A 162 6.17 -1.68 8.02
C TYR A 162 7.51 -1.80 7.27
N ILE A 163 8.54 -1.07 7.67
CA ILE A 163 9.87 -1.11 7.02
C ILE A 163 10.67 -2.30 7.57
N PRO A 164 11.00 -3.33 6.76
CA PRO A 164 11.60 -4.58 7.26
C PRO A 164 12.94 -4.41 7.99
N LEU A 165 13.75 -3.41 7.59
CA LEU A 165 15.06 -3.13 8.19
C LEU A 165 15.00 -2.20 9.41
N MET A 166 13.84 -1.58 9.69
CA MET A 166 13.72 -0.61 10.76
C MET A 166 13.33 -1.27 12.08
N GLU A 167 14.06 -0.95 13.15
CA GLU A 167 13.76 -1.53 14.47
C GLU A 167 12.83 -0.63 15.28
N THR A 168 11.89 -1.23 16.01
CA THR A 168 11.01 -0.52 16.94
C THR A 168 11.67 -0.33 18.31
N VAL A 169 12.76 0.44 18.34
CA VAL A 169 13.65 0.63 19.50
C VAL A 169 12.90 1.03 20.79
N ALA A 170 11.81 1.78 20.70
CA ALA A 170 10.98 2.13 21.86
C ALA A 170 10.39 0.90 22.57
N TYR A 171 9.99 -0.11 21.81
CA TYR A 171 9.32 -1.30 22.32
C TYR A 171 10.31 -2.32 22.88
N ASP A 172 11.48 -2.45 22.27
CA ASP A 172 12.39 -3.58 22.56
C ASP A 172 13.47 -3.29 23.62
N LEU A 173 13.42 -2.14 24.29
CA LEU A 173 14.43 -1.75 25.28
C LEU A 173 14.52 -2.74 26.45
N THR A 174 13.38 -3.20 26.98
CA THR A 174 13.31 -4.30 27.96
C THR A 174 12.02 -5.10 27.76
N PRO A 175 11.98 -6.38 28.17
CA PRO A 175 10.75 -7.18 28.09
C PRO A 175 9.56 -6.55 28.84
N GLU A 176 9.81 -5.78 29.89
CA GLU A 176 8.77 -5.11 30.67
C GLU A 176 8.16 -3.92 29.91
N ILE A 177 8.99 -3.18 29.16
CA ILE A 177 8.58 -2.07 28.30
C ILE A 177 7.83 -2.59 27.09
N HIS A 178 8.35 -3.63 26.42
CA HIS A 178 7.71 -4.28 25.29
C HIS A 178 6.28 -4.76 25.65
N ASN A 179 6.17 -5.47 26.77
CA ASN A 179 4.87 -5.93 27.29
C ASN A 179 3.93 -4.80 27.70
N TRP A 180 4.44 -3.61 28.01
CA TRP A 180 3.59 -2.47 28.35
C TRP A 180 3.03 -1.82 27.07
N PHE A 181 3.89 -1.56 26.08
CA PHE A 181 3.49 -0.93 24.82
C PHE A 181 2.49 -1.78 24.01
N THR A 182 2.77 -3.07 23.82
CA THR A 182 1.87 -4.02 23.10
C THR A 182 0.45 -4.12 23.69
N ARG A 183 0.23 -3.64 24.93
CA ARG A 183 -1.10 -3.62 25.57
C ARG A 183 -1.87 -2.33 25.36
N ILE A 184 -1.18 -1.21 25.08
CA ILE A 184 -1.78 0.13 25.07
C ILE A 184 -1.75 0.78 23.68
N ASP A 185 -0.90 0.29 22.80
CA ASP A 185 -0.67 0.81 21.47
C ASP A 185 -1.16 -0.21 20.45
N PRO A 186 -2.15 0.14 19.60
CA PRO A 186 -2.61 -0.75 18.56
C PRO A 186 -1.66 -0.81 17.33
N PHE A 187 -0.50 -0.11 17.36
CA PHE A 187 0.51 -0.04 16.28
C PHE A 187 0.04 0.63 14.99
N THR A 188 -1.20 1.11 14.98
CA THR A 188 -1.96 1.54 13.79
C THR A 188 -2.37 3.02 13.86
N ASN A 189 -1.92 3.72 14.92
CA ASN A 189 -2.25 5.12 15.22
C ASN A 189 -1.05 6.06 15.03
N GLY A 190 -0.26 5.87 13.97
CA GLY A 190 0.89 6.71 13.64
C GLY A 190 0.47 8.16 13.31
N MET A 191 -0.52 8.34 12.43
CA MET A 191 -0.91 9.65 11.93
C MET A 191 -2.23 10.16 12.54
N PRO A 192 -2.32 11.41 13.04
CA PRO A 192 -1.25 12.39 13.28
C PRO A 192 -0.53 12.16 14.62
N SER A 193 0.73 12.60 14.74
CA SER A 193 1.48 12.49 15.99
C SER A 193 0.98 13.48 17.05
N LEU A 194 0.23 13.00 18.05
CA LEU A 194 -0.16 13.80 19.22
C LEU A 194 1.03 14.21 20.10
N HIS A 195 2.14 13.46 20.04
CA HIS A 195 3.39 13.79 20.72
C HIS A 195 3.99 15.11 20.23
N ILE A 196 3.67 15.50 18.98
CA ILE A 196 3.98 16.80 18.40
C ILE A 196 2.81 17.76 18.55
N GLY A 197 1.60 17.32 18.18
CA GLY A 197 0.43 18.18 18.12
C GLY A 197 0.10 18.84 19.47
N LEU A 198 0.19 18.09 20.56
CA LEU A 198 -0.14 18.62 21.89
C LEU A 198 0.82 19.72 22.37
N PRO A 199 2.15 19.48 22.48
CA PRO A 199 3.08 20.54 22.88
C PRO A 199 3.14 21.68 21.86
N PHE A 200 2.94 21.42 20.57
CA PHE A 200 2.87 22.48 19.55
C PHE A 200 1.64 23.37 19.74
N ALA A 201 0.46 22.80 20.00
CA ALA A 201 -0.76 23.57 20.28
C ALA A 201 -0.60 24.41 21.55
N ILE A 202 -0.02 23.84 22.60
CA ILE A 202 0.25 24.55 23.86
C ILE A 202 1.19 25.73 23.60
N TRP A 203 2.30 25.50 22.89
CA TRP A 203 3.26 26.55 22.55
C TRP A 203 2.61 27.65 21.70
N LEU A 204 1.78 27.28 20.74
CA LEU A 204 1.08 28.20 19.85
C LEU A 204 0.06 29.04 20.63
N THR A 205 -0.72 28.41 21.51
CA THR A 205 -1.65 29.07 22.43
C THR A 205 -0.93 30.05 23.34
N MET A 206 0.16 29.63 23.99
CA MET A 206 0.95 30.55 24.82
C MET A 206 1.55 31.67 23.98
N THR A 207 2.01 31.38 22.76
CA THR A 207 2.57 32.41 21.87
C THR A 207 1.55 33.46 21.46
N ARG A 208 0.30 33.06 21.24
CA ARG A 208 -0.79 33.97 20.86
C ARG A 208 -1.26 34.85 22.01
N TRP A 209 -1.39 34.29 23.22
CA TRP A 209 -2.10 34.95 24.33
C TRP A 209 -1.22 35.33 25.54
N ASP A 210 0.09 35.15 25.45
CA ASP A 210 1.10 35.60 26.44
C ASP A 210 1.70 36.96 26.04
N GLU A 211 0.85 37.99 25.94
CA GLU A 211 1.25 39.33 25.48
C GLU A 211 2.35 39.99 26.34
N ASP A 212 2.33 39.72 27.65
CA ASP A 212 3.28 40.24 28.63
C ASP A 212 4.54 39.37 28.79
N GLY A 213 4.63 38.26 28.05
CA GLY A 213 5.81 37.39 28.02
C GLY A 213 6.12 36.68 29.35
N ARG A 214 5.15 36.56 30.25
CA ARG A 214 5.32 35.92 31.56
C ARG A 214 5.66 34.43 31.46
N TRP A 215 5.29 33.78 30.36
CA TRP A 215 5.59 32.36 30.08
C TRP A 215 6.76 32.15 29.12
N MET A 216 7.55 33.18 28.79
CA MET A 216 8.64 33.11 27.80
C MET A 216 9.70 32.03 28.08
N LYS A 217 9.99 31.72 29.34
CA LYS A 217 10.92 30.62 29.68
C LYS A 217 10.33 29.26 29.31
N PHE A 218 9.06 29.05 29.64
CA PHE A 218 8.35 27.80 29.37
C PHE A 218 8.11 27.63 27.87
N ARG A 219 7.74 28.71 27.16
CA ARG A 219 7.62 28.70 25.70
C ARG A 219 8.92 28.30 25.00
N ARG A 220 10.08 28.77 25.47
CA ARG A 220 11.38 28.34 24.92
C ARG A 220 11.68 26.87 25.19
N LEU A 221 11.34 26.37 26.39
CA LEU A 221 11.44 24.95 26.71
C LEU A 221 10.57 24.12 25.74
N LEU A 222 9.33 24.54 25.49
CA LEU A 222 8.43 23.81 24.59
C LEU A 222 9.00 23.68 23.17
N VAL A 223 9.65 24.72 22.62
CA VAL A 223 10.30 24.63 21.30
C VAL A 223 11.42 23.59 21.30
N VAL A 224 12.29 23.62 22.31
CA VAL A 224 13.38 22.63 22.44
C VAL A 224 12.81 21.22 22.62
N PHE A 225 11.76 21.09 23.42
CA PHE A 225 11.08 19.83 23.65
C PHE A 225 10.47 19.27 22.35
N ILE A 226 9.73 20.08 21.58
CA ILE A 226 9.13 19.67 20.30
C ILE A 226 10.21 19.19 19.33
N ALA A 227 11.33 19.91 19.23
CA ALA A 227 12.43 19.51 18.35
C ALA A 227 13.08 18.18 18.78
N LEU A 228 13.30 18.00 20.08
CA LEU A 228 13.84 16.74 20.61
C LEU A 228 12.83 15.59 20.45
N THR A 229 11.54 15.84 20.64
CA THR A 229 10.49 14.84 20.45
C THR A 229 10.39 14.42 18.99
N ALA A 230 10.43 15.36 18.04
CA ALA A 230 10.43 15.09 16.60
C ALA A 230 11.60 14.17 16.20
N PHE A 231 12.80 14.45 16.68
CA PHE A 231 13.93 13.56 16.49
C PHE A 231 13.73 12.20 17.17
N SER A 232 13.24 12.19 18.41
CA SER A 232 13.10 10.96 19.20
C SER A 232 12.12 9.98 18.57
N ILE A 233 10.97 10.44 18.10
CA ILE A 233 9.93 9.53 17.58
C ILE A 233 10.32 8.90 16.24
N ILE A 234 11.06 9.62 15.39
CA ILE A 234 11.65 9.07 14.16
C ILE A 234 12.74 8.06 14.53
N TYR A 235 13.68 8.47 15.39
CA TYR A 235 14.77 7.60 15.85
C TYR A 235 14.26 6.28 16.45
N LEU A 236 13.18 6.34 17.23
CA LEU A 236 12.65 5.17 17.93
C LEU A 236 11.84 4.21 17.04
N GLY A 237 11.60 4.54 15.77
CA GLY A 237 10.88 3.69 14.83
C GLY A 237 9.37 3.61 15.07
N ILE A 238 8.78 4.69 15.59
CA ILE A 238 7.37 4.72 15.99
C ILE A 238 6.53 5.76 15.23
N HIS A 239 7.12 6.59 14.38
CA HIS A 239 6.41 7.64 13.63
C HIS A 239 7.10 8.00 12.31
N TRP A 240 6.27 8.30 11.32
CA TRP A 240 6.64 8.90 10.05
C TRP A 240 6.88 10.42 10.18
N VAL A 241 7.55 11.03 9.19
CA VAL A 241 7.74 12.49 9.14
C VAL A 241 6.41 13.21 8.90
N MET A 242 5.50 12.61 8.13
CA MET A 242 4.14 13.06 7.86
C MET A 242 3.28 13.06 9.13
N ASP A 243 3.55 12.17 10.08
CA ASP A 243 2.88 12.19 11.38
C ASP A 243 3.15 13.49 12.15
N ILE A 244 4.38 14.01 12.04
CA ILE A 244 4.79 15.29 12.65
C ILE A 244 4.01 16.43 12.00
N LEU A 245 3.91 16.44 10.66
CA LEU A 245 3.16 17.44 9.91
C LEU A 245 1.67 17.41 10.25
N GLY A 246 1.06 16.22 10.25
CA GLY A 246 -0.32 16.01 10.65
C GLY A 246 -0.57 16.54 12.07
N GLY A 247 0.34 16.24 13.01
CA GLY A 247 0.26 16.74 14.38
C GLY A 247 0.29 18.27 14.46
N MET A 248 1.16 18.92 13.70
CA MET A 248 1.24 20.39 13.64
C MET A 248 -0.02 21.02 13.03
N ILE A 249 -0.58 20.42 11.96
CA ILE A 249 -1.81 20.90 11.30
C ILE A 249 -2.99 20.81 12.27
N VAL A 250 -3.16 19.66 12.93
CA VAL A 250 -4.20 19.47 13.95
C VAL A 250 -4.06 20.51 15.05
N ALA A 251 -2.85 20.72 15.56
CA ALA A 251 -2.58 21.71 16.59
C ALA A 251 -2.97 23.14 16.18
N VAL A 252 -2.64 23.58 14.95
CA VAL A 252 -3.07 24.89 14.44
C VAL A 252 -4.60 24.98 14.40
N ALA A 253 -5.26 23.94 13.91
CA ALA A 253 -6.72 23.88 13.86
C ALA A 253 -7.32 23.95 15.27
N SER A 254 -6.77 23.23 16.24
CA SER A 254 -7.23 23.23 17.64
C SER A 254 -7.13 24.60 18.29
N VAL A 255 -6.05 25.34 18.03
CA VAL A 255 -5.90 26.72 18.54
C VAL A 255 -6.91 27.66 17.89
N ALA A 256 -7.17 27.52 16.59
CA ALA A 256 -8.18 28.30 15.88
C ALA A 256 -9.62 28.00 16.38
N VAL A 257 -9.93 26.73 16.66
CA VAL A 257 -11.21 26.34 17.26
C VAL A 257 -11.31 26.85 18.70
N THR A 258 -10.23 26.78 19.48
CA THR A 258 -10.14 27.31 20.84
C THR A 258 -10.49 28.80 20.87
N GLU A 259 -9.95 29.58 19.95
CA GLU A 259 -10.22 31.01 19.86
C GLU A 259 -11.72 31.32 19.74
N ARG A 260 -12.43 30.53 18.93
CA ARG A 260 -13.88 30.70 18.69
C ARG A 260 -14.73 30.19 19.85
N THR A 261 -14.27 29.16 20.57
CA THR A 261 -15.08 28.42 21.54
C THR A 261 -14.81 28.79 23.00
N GLN A 262 -13.62 29.31 23.34
CA GLN A 262 -13.20 29.54 24.73
C GLN A 262 -14.19 30.41 25.53
N LYS A 263 -14.68 31.52 24.96
CA LYS A 263 -15.64 32.39 25.65
C LYS A 263 -16.98 31.68 25.92
N GLY A 264 -17.49 30.92 24.96
CA GLY A 264 -18.78 30.22 25.12
C GLY A 264 -18.70 29.06 26.11
N ILE A 265 -17.66 28.24 26.01
CA ILE A 265 -17.47 27.08 26.88
C ILE A 265 -17.20 27.51 28.31
N TRP A 266 -16.26 28.45 28.53
CA TRP A 266 -15.93 28.87 29.89
C TRP A 266 -16.99 29.74 30.53
N THR A 267 -17.85 30.43 29.77
CA THR A 267 -19.02 31.08 30.38
C THR A 267 -20.07 30.08 30.86
N LEU A 268 -20.22 28.92 30.21
CA LEU A 268 -21.10 27.83 30.67
C LEU A 268 -20.49 27.09 31.87
N ALA A 269 -19.20 26.79 31.79
CA ALA A 269 -18.43 26.05 32.79
C ALA A 269 -17.89 26.91 33.96
N ASP A 270 -18.20 28.21 33.99
CA ASP A 270 -17.72 29.13 35.03
C ASP A 270 -18.19 28.71 36.43
N GLU A 271 -17.26 28.20 37.25
CA GLU A 271 -17.56 27.70 38.59
C GLU A 271 -18.09 28.80 39.54
N ARG A 272 -17.82 30.08 39.26
CA ARG A 272 -18.32 31.23 40.06
C ARG A 272 -19.77 31.55 39.75
N LEU A 273 -20.23 31.17 38.57
CA LEU A 273 -21.59 31.39 38.10
C LEU A 273 -22.44 30.13 38.20
N PHE A 274 -21.87 28.92 38.33
CA PHE A 274 -22.63 27.66 38.36
C PHE A 274 -23.70 27.64 39.47
N THR A 275 -23.35 27.97 40.70
CA THR A 275 -24.31 28.09 41.82
C THR A 275 -25.32 29.22 41.63
N ARG A 276 -24.94 30.29 40.92
CA ARG A 276 -25.76 31.48 40.66
C ARG A 276 -26.68 31.33 39.44
N LYS A 277 -26.30 30.47 38.49
CA LYS A 277 -27.03 30.07 37.29
C LYS A 277 -27.98 28.92 37.58
N LEU A 278 -27.63 27.97 38.46
CA LEU A 278 -28.58 26.97 38.97
C LEU A 278 -29.78 27.67 39.67
N ALA A 279 -29.50 28.74 40.41
CA ALA A 279 -30.53 29.57 41.04
C ALA A 279 -31.36 30.39 40.03
N ARG A 280 -30.74 30.93 38.96
CA ARG A 280 -31.46 31.67 37.90
C ARG A 280 -32.22 30.79 36.90
N LEU A 281 -31.79 29.54 36.71
CA LEU A 281 -32.45 28.56 35.84
C LEU A 281 -33.80 28.12 36.41
N ILE A 282 -33.99 28.24 37.73
CA ILE A 282 -35.26 27.96 38.40
C ILE A 282 -36.24 29.15 38.28
N ASP A 283 -35.75 30.38 38.12
CA ASP A 283 -36.60 31.58 38.27
C ASP A 283 -37.04 32.26 36.96
N ASP A 284 -36.31 32.21 35.81
CA ASP A 284 -36.84 32.84 34.58
C ASP A 284 -36.19 32.37 33.23
N PRO A 285 -36.88 31.56 32.42
CA PRO A 285 -36.33 30.96 31.19
C PRO A 285 -36.41 31.84 29.91
N ARG A 286 -36.89 33.08 29.95
CA ARG A 286 -37.15 33.88 28.71
C ARG A 286 -36.15 34.99 28.37
N ALA A 287 -35.10 35.20 29.17
CA ALA A 287 -34.12 36.28 28.93
C ALA A 287 -32.79 35.84 28.25
N PHE A 288 -32.64 34.57 27.86
CA PHE A 288 -31.37 34.01 27.39
C PHE A 288 -31.11 34.18 25.87
N PHE A 289 -32.12 34.53 25.05
CA PHE A 289 -32.00 34.54 23.59
C PHE A 289 -32.26 35.92 22.93
N SER A 290 -31.49 36.93 23.30
CA SER A 290 -31.35 38.13 22.47
C SER A 290 -29.99 38.79 22.68
N GLY A 291 -29.06 38.56 21.74
CA GLY A 291 -27.74 39.18 21.80
C GLY A 291 -26.69 38.53 20.91
N PHE A 292 -27.02 38.18 19.66
CA PHE A 292 -26.04 37.67 18.69
C PHE A 292 -26.16 38.40 17.36
N ARG A 293 -25.82 39.70 17.36
CA ARG A 293 -25.66 40.48 16.13
C ARG A 293 -24.95 41.81 16.41
N THR A 294 -23.66 41.75 16.66
CA THR A 294 -22.70 42.86 16.46
C THR A 294 -21.28 42.37 16.78
N LEU A 295 -20.71 41.59 15.88
CA LEU A 295 -19.25 41.43 15.83
C LEU A 295 -18.81 40.98 14.43
N LEU A 296 -19.07 41.83 13.44
CA LEU A 296 -18.55 41.64 12.09
C LEU A 296 -18.29 43.01 11.45
N ASN A 297 -17.11 43.56 11.74
CA ASN A 297 -16.23 44.29 10.81
C ASN A 297 -15.30 45.25 11.55
N GLU A 298 -14.04 45.21 11.12
CA GLU A 298 -12.87 46.09 11.36
C GLU A 298 -11.71 45.25 11.92
N ARG A 299 -10.66 44.94 11.15
CA ARG A 299 -9.70 45.93 10.62
C ARG A 299 -8.82 45.37 9.50
N ILE A 300 -8.37 46.30 8.64
CA ILE A 300 -7.59 46.11 7.42
C ILE A 300 -6.17 46.72 7.59
N SER A 301 -5.12 45.92 7.34
CA SER A 301 -3.78 46.20 6.70
C SER A 301 -2.82 47.29 7.25
N PRO A 302 -1.57 47.48 6.71
CA PRO A 302 -0.49 46.55 6.33
C PRO A 302 0.92 46.98 6.87
N LEU A 303 1.94 46.08 6.83
CA LEU A 303 3.31 46.27 6.25
C LEU A 303 4.43 45.42 6.88
N LYS A 304 5.09 44.65 6.00
CA LYS A 304 6.54 44.36 5.87
C LYS A 304 7.30 43.69 7.03
N GLU A 305 7.18 42.37 7.04
CA GLU A 305 8.23 41.33 6.86
C GLU A 305 7.53 40.18 6.09
N PRO A 306 8.18 39.13 5.53
CA PRO A 306 7.47 38.17 4.69
C PRO A 306 6.26 37.58 5.45
N GLY A 307 5.06 37.96 5.02
CA GLY A 307 3.84 37.73 5.80
C GLY A 307 3.31 36.31 5.59
N SER A 308 2.40 35.87 6.46
CA SER A 308 1.77 34.54 6.40
C SER A 308 1.20 34.18 5.02
N LYS A 309 0.80 35.18 4.22
CA LYS A 309 0.36 35.03 2.83
C LYS A 309 1.46 34.54 1.87
N GLN A 310 2.71 34.98 2.03
CA GLN A 310 3.83 34.55 1.19
C GLN A 310 4.23 33.11 1.54
N THR A 311 4.33 32.80 2.83
CA THR A 311 4.60 31.44 3.31
C THR A 311 3.47 30.48 2.92
N SER A 312 2.20 30.92 2.93
CA SER A 312 1.08 30.09 2.46
C SER A 312 1.09 29.83 0.96
N VAL A 313 1.56 30.79 0.14
CA VAL A 313 1.73 30.58 -1.31
C VAL A 313 2.84 29.56 -1.56
N PHE A 314 3.93 29.60 -0.77
CA PHE A 314 5.00 28.61 -0.88
C PHE A 314 4.54 27.20 -0.46
N ILE A 315 3.81 27.09 0.66
CA ILE A 315 3.17 25.83 1.09
C ILE A 315 2.20 25.31 0.02
N ALA A 316 1.36 26.18 -0.55
CA ALA A 316 0.41 25.78 -1.58
C ALA A 316 1.09 25.34 -2.88
N ALA A 317 2.16 26.03 -3.31
CA ALA A 317 2.95 25.64 -4.47
C ALA A 317 3.65 24.28 -4.25
N LEU A 318 4.18 24.05 -3.04
CA LEU A 318 4.80 22.79 -2.67
C LEU A 318 3.78 21.64 -2.68
N LEU A 319 2.62 21.82 -2.05
CA LEU A 319 1.52 20.84 -2.06
C LEU A 319 0.97 20.56 -3.46
N LEU A 320 0.86 21.57 -4.31
CA LEU A 320 0.46 21.40 -5.71
C LEU A 320 1.51 20.62 -6.50
N SER A 321 2.79 20.92 -6.31
CA SER A 321 3.89 20.20 -6.97
C SER A 321 3.91 18.74 -6.55
N THR A 322 3.82 18.45 -5.24
CA THR A 322 3.78 17.06 -4.76
C THR A 322 2.53 16.34 -5.23
N GLY A 323 1.36 17.00 -5.21
CA GLY A 323 0.11 16.40 -5.68
C GLY A 323 0.12 16.08 -7.18
N LEU A 324 0.79 16.89 -8.01
CA LEU A 324 0.94 16.63 -9.44
C LEU A 324 1.89 15.45 -9.71
N VAL A 325 2.98 15.32 -8.96
CA VAL A 325 3.90 14.19 -9.06
C VAL A 325 3.20 12.89 -8.63
N LEU A 326 2.50 12.91 -7.51
CA LEU A 326 1.71 11.75 -7.04
C LEU A 326 0.65 11.34 -8.05
N LEU A 327 -0.03 12.31 -8.66
CA LEU A 327 -1.03 12.03 -9.69
C LEU A 327 -0.39 11.42 -10.94
N TRP A 328 0.78 11.92 -11.36
CA TRP A 328 1.49 11.40 -12.52
C TRP A 328 1.93 9.95 -12.32
N ASP A 329 2.60 9.65 -11.20
CA ASP A 329 3.09 8.29 -10.96
C ASP A 329 1.93 7.31 -10.76
N ALA A 330 0.86 7.71 -10.06
CA ALA A 330 -0.32 6.86 -9.88
C ALA A 330 -1.06 6.55 -11.19
N THR A 331 -0.87 7.35 -12.24
CA THR A 331 -1.50 7.12 -13.56
C THR A 331 -0.56 6.47 -14.57
N HIS A 332 0.72 6.23 -14.25
CA HIS A 332 1.72 5.66 -15.16
C HIS A 332 2.52 4.55 -14.46
N GLN A 333 1.80 3.53 -13.96
CA GLN A 333 2.39 2.36 -13.28
C GLN A 333 2.87 1.27 -14.25
N GLU A 334 2.42 1.32 -15.49
CA GLU A 334 2.93 0.50 -16.59
C GLU A 334 4.04 1.24 -17.34
N PHE A 335 5.04 0.51 -17.81
CA PHE A 335 6.05 1.06 -18.71
C PHE A 335 6.27 0.15 -19.92
N PRO A 336 6.54 0.73 -21.10
CA PRO A 336 6.95 -0.04 -22.26
C PRO A 336 8.35 -0.63 -22.03
N VAL A 337 8.54 -1.86 -22.48
CA VAL A 337 9.84 -2.51 -22.54
C VAL A 337 10.65 -1.87 -23.67
N GLU A 338 11.76 -1.23 -23.32
CA GLU A 338 12.59 -0.52 -24.30
C GLU A 338 13.35 -1.53 -25.17
N GLY A 339 13.35 -1.30 -26.48
CA GLY A 339 14.03 -2.16 -27.46
C GLY A 339 13.16 -3.24 -28.10
N VAL A 340 11.85 -3.27 -27.80
CA VAL A 340 10.87 -4.14 -28.47
C VAL A 340 9.94 -3.27 -29.33
N GLU A 341 10.09 -3.33 -30.66
CA GLU A 341 9.38 -2.44 -31.60
C GLU A 341 8.11 -3.06 -32.21
N TRP A 342 8.07 -4.39 -32.44
CA TRP A 342 6.94 -5.06 -33.12
C TRP A 342 6.53 -6.39 -32.46
N PRO A 343 6.13 -6.39 -31.18
CA PRO A 343 5.84 -7.60 -30.44
C PRO A 343 4.58 -8.32 -30.97
N THR A 344 4.71 -9.61 -31.25
CA THR A 344 3.60 -10.49 -31.68
C THR A 344 3.21 -11.51 -30.62
N SER A 345 4.20 -12.01 -29.87
CA SER A 345 4.02 -12.99 -28.80
C SER A 345 4.93 -12.67 -27.62
N ALA A 346 4.52 -13.08 -26.43
CA ALA A 346 5.27 -12.87 -25.20
C ALA A 346 5.11 -14.07 -24.25
N ALA A 347 6.17 -14.39 -23.53
CA ALA A 347 6.19 -15.39 -22.47
C ALA A 347 6.95 -14.85 -21.25
N GLY A 348 6.52 -15.19 -20.05
CA GLY A 348 7.19 -14.75 -18.83
C GLY A 348 7.18 -15.82 -17.75
N SER A 349 8.30 -15.92 -17.02
CA SER A 349 8.43 -16.81 -15.87
C SER A 349 9.50 -16.24 -14.94
N ASP A 350 9.23 -16.28 -13.64
CA ASP A 350 10.08 -15.72 -12.59
C ASP A 350 10.53 -14.28 -12.93
N ASP A 351 11.84 -14.05 -13.07
CA ASP A 351 12.44 -12.74 -13.31
C ASP A 351 12.46 -12.33 -14.79
N TRP A 352 12.00 -13.19 -15.70
CA TRP A 352 12.20 -13.02 -17.14
C TRP A 352 10.89 -12.75 -17.87
N LEU A 353 10.90 -11.73 -18.73
CA LEU A 353 9.87 -11.45 -19.71
C LEU A 353 10.50 -11.46 -21.10
N ILE A 354 9.93 -12.26 -22.00
CA ILE A 354 10.43 -12.46 -23.36
C ILE A 354 9.39 -11.96 -24.35
N GLY A 355 9.83 -11.20 -25.35
CA GLY A 355 9.03 -10.78 -26.49
C GLY A 355 9.58 -11.37 -27.79
N ILE A 356 8.68 -11.80 -28.68
CA ILE A 356 9.01 -12.11 -30.08
C ILE A 356 8.55 -10.94 -30.93
N GLU A 357 9.44 -10.47 -31.80
CA GLU A 357 9.21 -9.37 -32.72
C GLU A 357 9.20 -9.89 -34.15
N VAL A 358 8.20 -9.48 -34.93
CA VAL A 358 8.11 -9.84 -36.36
C VAL A 358 8.01 -8.56 -37.17
N ASP A 359 9.00 -8.28 -38.01
CA ASP A 359 9.02 -7.08 -38.86
C ASP A 359 7.80 -7.10 -39.80
N PRO A 360 6.94 -6.06 -39.79
CA PRO A 360 5.84 -5.92 -40.74
C PRO A 360 6.28 -5.94 -42.22
N GLN A 361 7.55 -5.65 -42.50
CA GLN A 361 8.19 -5.66 -43.82
C GLN A 361 9.32 -6.69 -43.90
N MET A 362 8.94 -7.98 -43.96
CA MET A 362 9.85 -9.10 -44.23
C MET A 362 10.80 -8.83 -45.42
N ASP A 363 12.06 -8.50 -45.14
CA ASP A 363 13.10 -8.19 -46.13
C ASP A 363 14.20 -9.27 -46.20
N GLY A 364 14.12 -10.26 -45.31
CA GLY A 364 15.00 -11.41 -45.21
C GLY A 364 16.20 -11.21 -44.27
N ILE A 365 16.27 -10.09 -43.56
CA ILE A 365 17.32 -9.76 -42.59
C ILE A 365 16.64 -9.35 -41.28
N ASP A 366 16.91 -10.09 -40.21
CA ASP A 366 16.41 -9.78 -38.86
C ASP A 366 14.86 -9.62 -38.80
N ASP A 367 14.18 -10.32 -39.70
CA ASP A 367 12.72 -10.38 -39.85
C ASP A 367 11.99 -10.85 -38.57
N ILE A 368 12.68 -11.65 -37.75
CA ILE A 368 12.18 -12.18 -36.48
C ILE A 368 13.27 -12.04 -35.43
N GLU A 369 13.01 -11.24 -34.41
CA GLU A 369 13.90 -11.03 -33.27
C GLU A 369 13.26 -11.54 -31.98
N VAL A 370 14.08 -11.98 -31.03
CA VAL A 370 13.61 -12.43 -29.72
C VAL A 370 14.34 -11.63 -28.67
N SER A 371 13.59 -10.92 -27.84
CA SER A 371 14.10 -9.95 -26.88
C SER A 371 13.81 -10.44 -25.46
N ALA A 372 14.83 -10.47 -24.60
CA ALA A 372 14.73 -10.92 -23.21
C ALA A 372 14.98 -9.77 -22.24
N LEU A 373 14.01 -9.55 -21.33
CA LEU A 373 14.11 -8.57 -20.26
C LEU A 373 14.22 -9.31 -18.91
N ASN A 374 15.22 -8.92 -18.11
CA ASN A 374 15.30 -9.31 -16.71
C ASN A 374 14.68 -8.21 -15.84
N ILE A 375 13.58 -8.51 -15.18
CA ILE A 375 12.76 -7.59 -14.39
C ILE A 375 13.39 -7.31 -13.01
N SER A 376 14.13 -8.27 -12.45
CA SER A 376 14.73 -8.13 -11.11
C SER A 376 15.96 -7.21 -11.10
N MET A 377 16.47 -6.82 -12.27
CA MET A 377 17.58 -5.86 -12.41
C MET A 377 17.09 -4.41 -12.29
N GLU A 378 17.48 -3.77 -11.17
CA GLU A 378 17.17 -2.37 -10.86
C GLU A 378 17.67 -1.42 -11.98
N ASN A 379 16.73 -0.77 -12.69
CA ASN A 379 16.93 0.18 -13.80
C ASN A 379 17.21 -0.38 -15.21
N SER A 380 17.06 -1.68 -15.47
CA SER A 380 17.06 -2.17 -16.87
C SER A 380 15.63 -2.26 -17.38
N ARG A 381 15.23 -1.29 -18.21
CA ARG A 381 14.04 -1.39 -19.08
C ARG A 381 14.40 -1.89 -20.48
N ASP A 382 15.70 -1.98 -20.76
CA ASP A 382 16.25 -2.39 -22.05
C ASP A 382 16.20 -3.91 -22.15
N ALA A 383 15.36 -4.43 -23.04
CA ALA A 383 15.44 -5.82 -23.43
C ALA A 383 16.71 -6.09 -24.24
N VAL A 384 17.26 -7.29 -24.08
CA VAL A 384 18.44 -7.74 -24.81
C VAL A 384 17.99 -8.70 -25.91
N VAL A 385 18.33 -8.39 -27.17
CA VAL A 385 18.09 -9.28 -28.31
C VAL A 385 18.96 -10.53 -28.18
N LEU A 386 18.31 -11.69 -28.22
CA LEU A 386 18.95 -13.00 -28.18
C LEU A 386 19.62 -13.31 -29.52
N SER A 387 20.83 -13.86 -29.46
CA SER A 387 21.59 -14.33 -30.61
C SER A 387 21.21 -15.77 -30.95
N GLY A 388 21.16 -16.13 -32.24
CA GLY A 388 20.87 -17.50 -32.65
C GLY A 388 20.76 -17.64 -34.16
N PRO A 389 20.51 -18.85 -34.69
CA PRO A 389 20.18 -19.02 -36.09
C PRO A 389 18.82 -18.38 -36.40
N ASN A 390 18.72 -17.62 -37.49
CA ASN A 390 17.50 -16.89 -37.85
C ASN A 390 16.28 -17.82 -37.96
N TRP A 391 15.13 -17.30 -37.55
CA TRP A 391 13.83 -17.92 -37.76
C TRP A 391 13.23 -17.46 -39.10
N ILE A 392 12.55 -18.36 -39.80
CA ILE A 392 11.84 -18.06 -41.07
C ILE A 392 10.35 -17.82 -40.80
N GLU A 393 9.83 -18.47 -39.77
CA GLU A 393 8.45 -18.36 -39.28
C GLU A 393 8.51 -18.12 -37.77
N GLU A 394 7.52 -17.42 -37.24
CA GLU A 394 7.41 -17.12 -35.80
C GLU A 394 7.45 -18.42 -34.98
N PRO A 395 8.45 -18.60 -34.08
CA PRO A 395 8.52 -19.78 -33.23
C PRO A 395 7.47 -19.72 -32.11
N SER A 396 7.03 -20.89 -31.63
CA SER A 396 6.36 -20.97 -30.34
C SER A 396 7.38 -20.75 -29.22
N ILE A 397 6.91 -20.12 -28.15
CA ILE A 397 7.71 -19.69 -27.02
C ILE A 397 7.16 -20.23 -25.71
N SER A 398 8.06 -20.78 -24.91
CA SER A 398 7.78 -21.31 -23.58
C SER A 398 8.95 -20.99 -22.66
N ILE A 399 8.69 -20.67 -21.39
CA ILE A 399 9.74 -20.34 -20.42
C ILE A 399 9.40 -20.89 -19.04
N SER A 400 10.40 -21.47 -18.37
CA SER A 400 10.28 -21.91 -16.98
C SER A 400 11.55 -21.62 -16.20
N GLY A 401 11.44 -20.69 -15.26
CA GLY A 401 12.59 -20.06 -14.60
C GLY A 401 13.54 -19.44 -15.62
N PRO A 402 14.85 -19.75 -15.59
CA PRO A 402 15.81 -19.15 -16.51
C PRO A 402 15.88 -19.85 -17.88
N TYR A 403 15.11 -20.91 -18.11
CA TYR A 403 15.20 -21.70 -19.34
C TYR A 403 14.10 -21.32 -20.32
N LEU A 404 14.54 -20.85 -21.49
CA LEU A 404 13.67 -20.45 -22.59
C LEU A 404 13.74 -21.49 -23.71
N LEU A 405 12.56 -21.95 -24.13
CA LEU A 405 12.35 -22.84 -25.26
C LEU A 405 11.75 -22.06 -26.42
N LEU A 406 12.41 -22.12 -27.58
CA LEU A 406 11.85 -21.68 -28.85
C LEU A 406 11.76 -22.87 -29.79
N ASN A 407 10.60 -23.10 -30.40
CA ASN A 407 10.45 -24.21 -31.32
C ASN A 407 9.49 -23.93 -32.47
N ASN A 408 9.57 -24.76 -33.49
CA ASN A 408 8.51 -24.89 -34.50
C ASN A 408 8.21 -26.39 -34.69
N LYS A 409 7.65 -26.77 -35.84
CA LYS A 409 7.31 -28.17 -36.14
C LYS A 409 8.51 -29.12 -36.28
N SER A 410 9.72 -28.61 -36.52
CA SER A 410 10.91 -29.42 -36.78
C SER A 410 12.21 -28.92 -36.12
N ARG A 411 12.19 -27.81 -35.39
CA ARG A 411 13.38 -27.21 -34.79
C ARG A 411 13.12 -26.86 -33.33
N ILE A 412 14.12 -27.09 -32.49
CA ILE A 412 14.14 -26.73 -31.07
C ILE A 412 15.42 -25.95 -30.78
N ASP A 413 15.28 -24.79 -30.14
CA ASP A 413 16.35 -24.01 -29.56
C ASP A 413 16.11 -23.88 -28.05
N LEU A 414 17.12 -24.25 -27.25
CA LEU A 414 17.10 -24.10 -25.80
C LEU A 414 18.09 -23.00 -25.38
N TYR A 415 17.64 -22.08 -24.54
CA TYR A 415 18.46 -21.02 -23.93
C TYR A 415 18.52 -21.19 -22.40
N ASP A 416 19.63 -20.78 -21.82
CA ASP A 416 19.84 -20.67 -20.37
C ASP A 416 20.23 -19.22 -20.07
N LEU A 417 19.23 -18.42 -19.68
CA LEU A 417 19.34 -16.97 -19.54
C LEU A 417 20.23 -16.55 -18.35
N GLU A 418 20.59 -17.49 -17.48
CA GLU A 418 21.51 -17.28 -16.36
C GLU A 418 22.89 -17.92 -16.58
N SER A 419 23.14 -18.43 -17.80
CA SER A 419 24.42 -19.04 -18.13
C SER A 419 25.59 -18.07 -17.89
N ILE A 420 26.57 -18.53 -17.11
CA ILE A 420 27.79 -17.75 -16.80
C ILE A 420 28.64 -17.53 -18.06
N THR A 421 28.51 -18.41 -19.07
CA THR A 421 29.34 -18.38 -20.27
C THR A 421 28.77 -17.53 -21.38
N ASP A 422 27.49 -17.72 -21.73
CA ASP A 422 26.83 -17.03 -22.83
C ASP A 422 25.30 -17.12 -22.68
N PRO A 423 24.68 -16.24 -21.87
CA PRO A 423 23.26 -16.32 -21.52
C PRO A 423 22.31 -15.94 -22.66
N TYR A 424 22.84 -15.29 -23.71
CA TYR A 424 22.03 -14.77 -24.81
C TYR A 424 22.19 -15.55 -26.11
N SER A 425 22.84 -16.73 -26.07
CA SER A 425 22.96 -17.65 -27.19
C SER A 425 22.33 -18.99 -26.83
N PRO A 426 21.82 -19.76 -27.81
CA PRO A 426 21.22 -21.05 -27.52
C PRO A 426 22.28 -22.01 -26.99
N VAL A 427 21.95 -22.72 -25.91
CA VAL A 427 22.69 -23.88 -25.42
C VAL A 427 22.83 -24.90 -26.55
N TYR A 428 21.73 -25.14 -27.27
CA TYR A 428 21.73 -25.87 -28.52
C TYR A 428 20.57 -25.45 -29.41
N SER A 429 20.76 -25.67 -30.73
CA SER A 429 19.74 -25.53 -31.77
C SER A 429 19.77 -26.80 -32.61
N VAL A 430 18.67 -27.54 -32.65
CA VAL A 430 18.59 -28.89 -33.24
C VAL A 430 17.35 -29.02 -34.12
N GLU A 431 17.54 -29.56 -35.32
CA GLU A 431 16.45 -30.02 -36.19
C GLU A 431 16.06 -31.45 -35.79
N THR A 432 14.78 -31.68 -35.53
CA THR A 432 14.20 -32.95 -35.15
C THR A 432 13.89 -33.82 -36.36
N ASP A 433 13.95 -35.15 -36.19
CA ASP A 433 13.56 -36.12 -37.20
C ASP A 433 12.07 -36.54 -37.10
N PHE A 434 11.37 -36.01 -36.12
CA PHE A 434 9.93 -36.14 -35.89
C PHE A 434 9.26 -34.77 -35.93
N VAL A 435 7.93 -34.77 -36.11
CA VAL A 435 7.10 -33.56 -36.09
C VAL A 435 6.67 -33.26 -34.66
N ILE A 436 6.86 -32.00 -34.25
CA ILE A 436 6.42 -31.48 -32.96
C ILE A 436 4.98 -30.98 -33.11
N GLU A 437 4.04 -31.61 -32.41
CA GLU A 437 2.63 -31.18 -32.37
C GLU A 437 2.42 -30.13 -31.27
N MET A 438 2.97 -30.38 -30.08
CA MET A 438 3.03 -29.46 -28.95
C MET A 438 4.35 -29.66 -28.21
N SER A 439 4.85 -28.60 -27.58
CA SER A 439 5.98 -28.72 -26.66
C SER A 439 5.94 -27.62 -25.64
N ASP A 440 6.52 -27.90 -24.49
CA ASP A 440 6.69 -26.93 -23.42
C ASP A 440 7.91 -27.28 -22.56
N ILE A 441 8.32 -26.41 -21.64
CA ILE A 441 9.52 -26.58 -20.82
C ILE A 441 9.23 -26.46 -19.34
N GLY A 442 9.80 -27.36 -18.55
CA GLY A 442 9.84 -27.25 -17.11
C GLY A 442 11.22 -27.52 -16.55
N GLN A 443 11.25 -27.82 -15.25
CA GLN A 443 12.45 -28.09 -14.49
C GLN A 443 12.35 -29.43 -13.79
N ASP A 444 13.45 -30.19 -13.79
CA ASP A 444 13.58 -31.41 -13.01
C ASP A 444 13.80 -31.10 -11.50
N GLN A 445 13.91 -32.15 -10.68
CA GLN A 445 14.17 -32.03 -9.24
C GLN A 445 15.50 -31.33 -8.88
N ASP A 446 16.47 -31.35 -9.78
CA ASP A 446 17.78 -30.73 -9.59
C ASP A 446 17.82 -29.30 -10.16
N GLY A 447 16.71 -28.82 -10.75
CA GLY A 447 16.59 -27.50 -11.38
C GLY A 447 17.15 -27.44 -12.80
N GLY A 448 17.39 -28.58 -13.45
CA GLY A 448 17.77 -28.67 -14.86
C GLY A 448 16.56 -28.58 -15.79
N PRO A 449 16.71 -28.10 -17.04
CA PRO A 449 15.58 -27.98 -17.96
C PRO A 449 15.14 -29.34 -18.48
N MET A 450 13.83 -29.50 -18.59
CA MET A 450 13.20 -30.68 -19.17
C MET A 450 12.13 -30.23 -20.16
N ILE A 451 12.39 -30.44 -21.45
CA ILE A 451 11.46 -30.13 -22.53
C ILE A 451 10.52 -31.32 -22.68
N VAL A 452 9.21 -31.08 -22.67
CA VAL A 452 8.18 -32.06 -22.98
C VAL A 452 7.73 -31.86 -24.41
N ILE A 453 7.68 -32.93 -25.20
CA ILE A 453 7.34 -32.89 -26.61
C ILE A 453 6.26 -33.93 -26.90
N VAL A 454 5.16 -33.48 -27.49
CA VAL A 454 4.09 -34.34 -27.97
C VAL A 454 4.25 -34.56 -29.46
N THR A 455 4.30 -35.82 -29.86
CA THR A 455 4.33 -36.26 -31.26
C THR A 455 3.03 -37.00 -31.60
N GLU A 456 2.82 -37.34 -32.87
CA GLU A 456 1.63 -38.10 -33.31
C GLU A 456 1.46 -39.44 -32.55
N ASP A 457 2.57 -40.11 -32.22
CA ASP A 457 2.57 -41.47 -31.67
C ASP A 457 2.82 -41.53 -30.16
N SER A 458 3.52 -40.55 -29.58
CA SER A 458 4.00 -40.60 -28.20
C SER A 458 4.35 -39.23 -27.62
N THR A 459 4.41 -39.15 -26.29
CA THR A 459 4.96 -38.01 -25.56
C THR A 459 6.37 -38.37 -25.08
N ILE A 460 7.35 -37.54 -25.43
CA ILE A 460 8.75 -37.71 -25.08
C ILE A 460 9.24 -36.52 -24.28
N SER A 461 10.39 -36.68 -23.62
CA SER A 461 11.10 -35.61 -22.95
C SER A 461 12.53 -35.50 -23.47
N MET A 462 13.06 -34.29 -23.49
CA MET A 462 14.44 -33.99 -23.87
C MET A 462 15.10 -33.13 -22.77
N ASN A 463 16.30 -33.51 -22.34
CA ASN A 463 17.05 -32.79 -21.31
C ASN A 463 18.14 -31.86 -21.89
N TYR A 464 18.88 -31.20 -20.99
CA TYR A 464 20.00 -30.30 -21.32
C TYR A 464 21.07 -30.95 -22.22
N GLU A 465 21.35 -32.25 -22.05
CA GLU A 465 22.30 -33.02 -22.86
C GLU A 465 21.74 -33.55 -24.19
N GLN A 466 20.50 -33.18 -24.55
CA GLN A 466 19.76 -33.67 -25.73
C GLN A 466 19.44 -35.18 -25.68
N GLU A 467 19.43 -35.77 -24.49
CA GLU A 467 18.98 -37.16 -24.31
C GLU A 467 17.45 -37.20 -24.36
N ILE A 468 16.92 -38.05 -25.25
CA ILE A 468 15.47 -38.24 -25.42
C ILE A 468 15.03 -39.47 -24.63
N SER A 469 13.93 -39.34 -23.89
CA SER A 469 13.30 -40.45 -23.17
C SER A 469 11.77 -40.41 -23.28
N ASP A 470 11.12 -41.58 -23.30
CA ASP A 470 9.66 -41.67 -23.31
C ASP A 470 9.08 -41.17 -21.99
N LEU A 471 8.06 -40.31 -22.06
CA LEU A 471 7.36 -39.79 -20.89
C LEU A 471 6.08 -40.61 -20.66
N GLU A 472 6.16 -41.61 -19.79
CA GLU A 472 5.02 -42.48 -19.47
C GLU A 472 3.91 -41.73 -18.71
N GLY A 473 2.65 -42.06 -19.01
CA GLY A 473 1.47 -41.53 -18.30
C GLY A 473 0.76 -40.38 -19.01
N ILE A 474 1.35 -39.81 -20.07
CA ILE A 474 0.73 -38.73 -20.84
C ILE A 474 0.40 -39.25 -22.25
N PRO A 475 -0.89 -39.28 -22.65
CA PRO A 475 -1.28 -39.73 -23.98
C PRO A 475 -0.90 -38.70 -25.07
N PRO A 476 -0.73 -39.10 -26.34
CA PRO A 476 -0.42 -38.17 -27.42
C PRO A 476 -1.64 -37.35 -27.92
N ASP A 477 -2.87 -37.78 -27.62
CA ASP A 477 -4.11 -37.12 -28.09
C ASP A 477 -4.55 -35.99 -27.15
N LEU A 478 -3.67 -35.00 -26.96
CA LEU A 478 -3.91 -33.83 -26.11
C LEU A 478 -4.57 -32.69 -26.90
N GLU A 479 -5.41 -31.92 -26.22
CA GLU A 479 -5.93 -30.63 -26.72
C GLU A 479 -5.05 -29.47 -26.25
N THR A 480 -4.62 -29.51 -24.99
CA THR A 480 -3.72 -28.51 -24.39
C THR A 480 -2.67 -29.20 -23.53
N LEU A 481 -1.50 -28.55 -23.39
CA LEU A 481 -0.38 -28.97 -22.57
C LEU A 481 0.28 -27.71 -22.01
N GLU A 482 0.53 -27.69 -20.71
CA GLU A 482 1.33 -26.67 -20.02
C GLU A 482 2.28 -27.35 -19.04
N VAL A 483 3.50 -26.84 -18.96
CA VAL A 483 4.58 -27.28 -18.11
C VAL A 483 5.24 -26.06 -17.48
N SER A 484 5.34 -26.06 -16.15
CA SER A 484 6.01 -24.98 -15.43
C SER A 484 6.61 -25.50 -14.13
N GLY A 485 7.89 -25.22 -13.92
CA GLY A 485 8.70 -25.81 -12.87
C GLY A 485 8.64 -27.33 -12.99
N ASN A 486 8.44 -28.03 -11.88
CA ASN A 486 8.27 -29.48 -11.90
C ASN A 486 6.82 -29.94 -12.17
N SER A 487 5.91 -29.04 -12.54
CA SER A 487 4.50 -29.34 -12.73
C SER A 487 4.12 -29.43 -14.20
N ILE A 488 3.21 -30.35 -14.51
CA ILE A 488 2.68 -30.56 -15.86
C ILE A 488 1.16 -30.73 -15.79
N ALA A 489 0.44 -30.07 -16.69
CA ALA A 489 -1.01 -30.13 -16.81
C ALA A 489 -1.45 -30.27 -18.28
N TRP A 490 -2.50 -31.04 -18.53
CA TRP A 490 -3.02 -31.28 -19.89
C TRP A 490 -4.52 -31.54 -19.93
N SER A 491 -5.11 -31.36 -21.11
CA SER A 491 -6.49 -31.78 -21.43
C SER A 491 -6.53 -32.66 -22.70
N LEU A 492 -7.64 -33.38 -22.90
CA LEU A 492 -7.78 -34.34 -24.02
C LEU A 492 -8.79 -33.82 -25.07
N LYS A 493 -8.51 -34.06 -26.36
CA LYS A 493 -9.33 -33.57 -27.50
C LYS A 493 -10.79 -34.05 -27.50
N ASN A 494 -11.05 -35.23 -26.94
CA ASN A 494 -12.38 -35.84 -26.92
C ASN A 494 -12.69 -36.43 -25.54
N ASP A 495 -12.44 -35.65 -24.48
CA ASP A 495 -12.74 -36.12 -23.13
C ASP A 495 -14.26 -36.28 -22.92
N THR A 496 -14.71 -37.52 -22.68
CA THR A 496 -16.11 -37.81 -22.37
C THR A 496 -16.49 -37.48 -20.93
N SER A 497 -15.52 -37.08 -20.11
CA SER A 497 -15.69 -36.78 -18.68
C SER A 497 -16.18 -35.34 -18.43
N GLY A 498 -16.27 -34.52 -19.48
CA GLY A 498 -16.52 -33.07 -19.40
C GLY A 498 -15.21 -32.28 -19.30
N PRO A 499 -15.25 -30.98 -18.90
CA PRO A 499 -14.07 -30.13 -18.85
C PRO A 499 -13.14 -30.59 -17.71
N THR A 500 -12.20 -31.46 -18.04
CA THR A 500 -11.30 -32.11 -17.08
C THR A 500 -9.86 -31.74 -17.40
N VAL A 501 -9.12 -31.34 -16.37
CA VAL A 501 -7.66 -31.15 -16.43
C VAL A 501 -6.98 -32.28 -15.68
N TYR A 502 -5.97 -32.86 -16.30
CA TYR A 502 -5.07 -33.83 -15.70
C TYR A 502 -3.78 -33.12 -15.33
N SER A 503 -3.23 -33.42 -14.17
CA SER A 503 -1.98 -32.84 -13.71
C SER A 503 -1.09 -33.87 -13.06
N SER A 504 0.22 -33.69 -13.18
CA SER A 504 1.22 -34.49 -12.48
C SER A 504 2.51 -33.69 -12.28
N PHE A 505 3.57 -34.39 -11.86
CA PHE A 505 4.91 -33.84 -11.75
C PHE A 505 5.83 -34.45 -12.79
N LEU A 506 6.73 -33.66 -13.38
CA LEU A 506 7.69 -34.14 -14.38
C LEU A 506 8.62 -35.20 -13.79
N THR A 507 9.10 -34.98 -12.57
CA THR A 507 10.02 -35.89 -11.90
C THR A 507 9.58 -36.19 -10.46
N GLY A 508 9.81 -37.43 -10.01
CA GLY A 508 9.55 -37.87 -8.63
C GLY A 508 8.42 -38.89 -8.50
N THR A 509 7.67 -38.82 -7.39
CA THR A 509 6.49 -39.68 -7.23
C THR A 509 5.37 -39.11 -8.07
N THR A 510 5.26 -39.57 -9.30
CA THR A 510 4.21 -39.19 -10.26
C THR A 510 2.87 -39.70 -9.74
N SER A 511 2.03 -38.80 -9.22
CA SER A 511 0.62 -39.07 -9.01
C SER A 511 -0.14 -38.25 -10.03
N GLU A 512 -0.92 -38.93 -10.87
CA GLU A 512 -1.86 -38.27 -11.77
C GLU A 512 -3.07 -37.80 -10.95
N THR A 513 -3.42 -36.53 -11.11
CA THR A 513 -4.59 -35.92 -10.48
C THR A 513 -5.51 -35.42 -11.59
N SER A 514 -6.72 -35.98 -11.64
CA SER A 514 -7.77 -35.53 -12.55
C SER A 514 -8.73 -34.59 -11.81
N VAL A 515 -8.95 -33.39 -12.35
CA VAL A 515 -9.83 -32.37 -11.78
C VAL A 515 -10.91 -32.01 -12.79
N TYR A 516 -12.17 -32.27 -12.42
CA TYR A 516 -13.32 -31.73 -13.16
C TYR A 516 -13.48 -30.25 -12.81
N LEU A 517 -13.54 -29.39 -13.82
CA LEU A 517 -13.60 -27.93 -13.67
C LEU A 517 -15.03 -27.43 -13.45
N ASP A 518 -15.25 -26.72 -12.35
CA ASP A 518 -16.52 -26.06 -12.04
C ASP A 518 -16.59 -24.68 -12.69
N VAL A 519 -17.33 -24.61 -13.80
CA VAL A 519 -17.55 -23.38 -14.59
C VAL A 519 -19.02 -22.95 -14.61
N GLU A 520 -19.83 -23.50 -13.70
CA GLU A 520 -21.26 -23.19 -13.61
C GLU A 520 -21.48 -21.75 -13.12
N ALA A 521 -22.47 -21.08 -13.71
CA ALA A 521 -22.90 -19.73 -13.31
C ALA A 521 -24.37 -19.73 -12.88
N ASN A 522 -24.91 -18.55 -12.57
CA ASN A 522 -26.32 -18.44 -12.22
C ASN A 522 -27.22 -18.71 -13.45
N GLU A 523 -28.35 -19.37 -13.23
CA GLU A 523 -29.32 -19.72 -14.29
C GLU A 523 -29.72 -18.49 -15.15
N ASP A 524 -29.97 -17.33 -14.53
CA ASP A 524 -30.33 -16.09 -15.23
C ASP A 524 -29.23 -15.61 -16.21
N GLN A 525 -27.95 -15.87 -15.88
CA GLN A 525 -26.82 -15.47 -16.72
C GLN A 525 -26.68 -16.39 -17.93
N ASP A 526 -26.84 -17.69 -17.72
CA ASP A 526 -26.80 -18.67 -18.81
C ASP A 526 -28.01 -18.51 -19.74
N GLU A 527 -29.20 -18.23 -19.21
CA GLU A 527 -30.39 -17.93 -20.02
C GLU A 527 -30.16 -16.73 -20.93
N PHE A 528 -29.56 -15.66 -20.40
CA PHE A 528 -29.18 -14.49 -21.19
C PHE A 528 -28.19 -14.84 -22.33
N LEU A 529 -27.15 -15.63 -22.04
CA LEU A 529 -26.18 -16.06 -23.06
C LEU A 529 -26.85 -16.87 -24.17
N MET A 530 -27.75 -17.79 -23.81
CA MET A 530 -28.47 -18.63 -24.78
C MET A 530 -29.43 -17.82 -25.64
N GLU A 531 -30.16 -16.85 -25.05
CA GLU A 531 -31.08 -15.98 -25.78
C GLU A 531 -30.37 -15.07 -26.79
N GLU A 532 -29.24 -14.47 -26.40
CA GLU A 532 -28.49 -13.54 -27.26
C GLU A 532 -27.63 -14.26 -28.31
N SER A 533 -26.93 -15.34 -27.93
CA SER A 533 -26.05 -16.07 -28.86
C SER A 533 -26.80 -17.03 -29.79
N GLY A 534 -27.95 -17.56 -29.36
CA GLY A 534 -28.64 -18.67 -30.01
C GLY A 534 -27.92 -20.02 -29.88
N ILE A 535 -26.91 -20.13 -29.02
CA ILE A 535 -26.14 -21.34 -28.73
C ILE A 535 -26.49 -21.81 -27.31
N ASP A 536 -26.75 -23.10 -27.13
CA ASP A 536 -27.05 -23.67 -25.82
C ASP A 536 -25.77 -23.78 -24.96
N VAL A 537 -25.85 -23.40 -23.68
CA VAL A 537 -24.77 -23.66 -22.70
C VAL A 537 -24.80 -25.14 -22.33
N ASN A 538 -23.67 -25.84 -22.51
CA ASN A 538 -23.57 -27.27 -22.20
C ASN A 538 -22.29 -27.63 -21.44
N TYR A 539 -22.38 -27.63 -20.12
CA TYR A 539 -21.27 -27.99 -19.22
C TYR A 539 -20.72 -29.40 -19.43
N SER A 540 -21.55 -30.37 -19.81
CA SER A 540 -21.11 -31.77 -19.97
C SER A 540 -20.27 -31.99 -21.22
N ASN A 541 -20.39 -31.10 -22.21
CA ASN A 541 -19.66 -31.14 -23.48
C ASN A 541 -18.71 -29.95 -23.61
N ALA A 542 -18.46 -29.23 -22.52
CA ALA A 542 -17.51 -28.15 -22.48
C ALA A 542 -16.08 -28.70 -22.59
N SER A 543 -15.21 -27.98 -23.29
CA SER A 543 -13.82 -28.40 -23.55
C SER A 543 -12.84 -27.39 -22.97
N VAL A 544 -11.74 -27.91 -22.42
CA VAL A 544 -10.64 -27.07 -21.93
C VAL A 544 -9.79 -26.66 -23.13
N VAL A 545 -9.69 -25.35 -23.36
CA VAL A 545 -9.03 -24.77 -24.54
C VAL A 545 -7.70 -24.10 -24.21
N ASP A 546 -7.44 -23.81 -22.94
CA ASP A 546 -6.19 -23.20 -22.49
C ASP A 546 -5.93 -23.55 -21.01
N ILE A 547 -4.67 -23.69 -20.62
CA ILE A 547 -4.24 -24.06 -19.25
C ILE A 547 -2.98 -23.27 -18.91
N SER A 548 -2.88 -22.81 -17.67
CA SER A 548 -1.62 -22.37 -17.06
C SER A 548 -1.46 -23.01 -15.67
N VAL A 549 -0.25 -23.42 -15.32
CA VAL A 549 0.05 -24.16 -14.08
C VAL A 549 1.22 -23.53 -13.33
N ASP A 550 1.09 -23.43 -12.00
CA ASP A 550 2.19 -23.08 -11.10
C ASP A 550 2.10 -23.98 -9.87
N GLY A 551 3.05 -24.92 -9.76
CA GLY A 551 3.05 -25.90 -8.70
C GLY A 551 1.77 -26.75 -8.70
N GLN A 552 0.89 -26.53 -7.73
CA GLN A 552 -0.38 -27.26 -7.58
C GLN A 552 -1.61 -26.40 -7.86
N SER A 553 -1.39 -25.18 -8.36
CA SER A 553 -2.40 -24.24 -8.76
C SER A 553 -2.55 -24.25 -10.27
N ILE A 554 -3.80 -24.29 -10.74
CA ILE A 554 -4.14 -24.38 -12.16
C ILE A 554 -5.14 -23.28 -12.48
N ALA A 555 -4.88 -22.54 -13.55
CA ALA A 555 -5.86 -21.69 -14.20
C ALA A 555 -6.22 -22.31 -15.55
N ALA A 556 -7.50 -22.44 -15.86
CA ALA A 556 -7.94 -23.08 -17.10
C ALA A 556 -9.06 -22.28 -17.76
N VAL A 557 -9.02 -22.21 -19.08
CA VAL A 557 -10.08 -21.63 -19.91
C VAL A 557 -10.92 -22.75 -20.49
N VAL A 558 -12.23 -22.66 -20.31
CA VAL A 558 -13.20 -23.66 -20.73
C VAL A 558 -14.21 -23.02 -21.68
N ASP A 559 -14.34 -23.61 -22.87
CA ASP A 559 -15.37 -23.28 -23.84
C ASP A 559 -16.68 -23.99 -23.45
N ILE A 560 -17.70 -23.21 -23.10
CA ILE A 560 -19.04 -23.70 -22.72
C ILE A 560 -20.06 -23.61 -23.87
N GLY A 561 -19.61 -23.19 -25.06
CA GLY A 561 -20.41 -23.00 -26.27
C GLY A 561 -20.56 -21.52 -26.66
N PRO A 562 -21.38 -20.72 -25.95
CA PRO A 562 -21.56 -19.31 -26.28
C PRO A 562 -20.35 -18.42 -26.03
N ILE A 563 -19.55 -18.77 -25.01
CA ILE A 563 -18.37 -18.02 -24.54
C ILE A 563 -17.35 -18.98 -23.90
N LYS A 564 -16.15 -18.46 -23.65
CA LYS A 564 -15.11 -19.09 -22.82
C LYS A 564 -15.05 -18.47 -21.42
N ARG A 565 -14.89 -19.31 -20.39
CA ARG A 565 -14.76 -18.93 -18.97
C ARG A 565 -13.43 -19.38 -18.39
N THR A 566 -12.83 -18.56 -17.52
CA THR A 566 -11.59 -18.91 -16.79
C THR A 566 -11.91 -19.30 -15.35
N VAL A 567 -11.40 -20.46 -14.94
CA VAL A 567 -11.54 -21.00 -13.58
C VAL A 567 -10.15 -21.21 -12.97
N PHE A 568 -10.04 -20.90 -11.68
CA PHE A 568 -8.87 -21.20 -10.86
C PHE A 568 -9.15 -22.42 -10.00
N VAL A 569 -8.16 -23.30 -9.87
CA VAL A 569 -8.22 -24.51 -9.04
C VAL A 569 -6.93 -24.67 -8.24
N ASP A 570 -7.09 -24.86 -6.92
CA ASP A 570 -6.03 -25.36 -6.05
C ASP A 570 -6.24 -26.86 -5.82
N THR A 571 -5.32 -27.67 -6.36
CA THR A 571 -5.40 -29.13 -6.30
C THR A 571 -5.13 -29.70 -4.89
N ILE A 572 -4.52 -28.92 -3.98
CA ILE A 572 -4.27 -29.34 -2.59
C ILE A 572 -5.54 -29.20 -1.76
N SER A 573 -6.15 -28.03 -1.80
CA SER A 573 -7.35 -27.74 -1.01
C SER A 573 -8.63 -28.26 -1.67
N GLY A 574 -8.59 -28.49 -2.99
CA GLY A 574 -9.75 -28.80 -3.82
C GLY A 574 -10.66 -27.58 -4.06
N MET A 575 -10.19 -26.38 -3.71
CA MET A 575 -10.93 -25.14 -3.93
C MET A 575 -10.93 -24.79 -5.41
N GLN A 576 -12.11 -24.50 -5.94
CA GLN A 576 -12.28 -23.98 -7.30
C GLN A 576 -13.00 -22.64 -7.24
N THR A 577 -12.64 -21.72 -8.12
CA THR A 577 -13.27 -20.40 -8.21
C THR A 577 -13.38 -19.99 -9.66
N LEU A 578 -14.59 -19.68 -10.11
CA LEU A 578 -14.82 -19.02 -11.40
C LEU A 578 -14.30 -17.58 -11.30
N ILE A 579 -13.06 -17.35 -11.74
CA ILE A 579 -12.39 -16.05 -11.64
C ILE A 579 -12.85 -15.09 -12.72
N SER A 580 -13.38 -15.63 -13.82
CA SER A 580 -13.89 -14.83 -14.92
C SER A 580 -15.31 -14.30 -14.69
N ASN A 581 -15.66 -13.17 -15.30
CA ASN A 581 -17.05 -12.75 -15.32
C ASN A 581 -17.87 -13.75 -16.17
N PRO A 582 -18.95 -14.35 -15.63
CA PRO A 582 -19.70 -15.39 -16.34
C PRO A 582 -20.35 -14.97 -17.66
N LEU A 583 -20.42 -13.67 -17.95
CA LEU A 583 -21.03 -13.11 -19.15
C LEU A 583 -20.02 -12.58 -20.17
N TRP A 584 -18.73 -12.57 -19.83
CA TRP A 584 -17.68 -12.00 -20.66
C TRP A 584 -16.78 -13.10 -21.20
N GLU A 585 -16.42 -12.98 -22.48
CA GLU A 585 -15.46 -13.86 -23.11
C GLU A 585 -14.10 -13.73 -22.41
N SER A 586 -13.50 -14.87 -22.05
CA SER A 586 -12.26 -14.95 -21.28
C SER A 586 -11.21 -15.81 -22.00
N SER A 587 -9.93 -15.48 -21.89
CA SER A 587 -8.85 -16.22 -22.57
C SER A 587 -7.46 -15.98 -21.95
N SER A 588 -6.47 -16.76 -22.40
CA SER A 588 -5.03 -16.53 -22.16
C SER A 588 -4.68 -16.37 -20.68
N PRO A 589 -4.89 -17.41 -19.85
CA PRO A 589 -4.49 -17.37 -18.46
C PRO A 589 -2.98 -17.49 -18.34
N SER A 590 -2.40 -16.80 -17.36
CA SER A 590 -1.03 -16.98 -16.91
C SER A 590 -1.03 -16.98 -15.39
N ILE A 591 -0.41 -17.97 -14.76
CA ILE A 591 -0.35 -18.09 -13.30
C ILE A 591 1.09 -18.07 -12.82
N GLY A 592 1.33 -17.35 -11.72
CA GLY A 592 2.63 -17.31 -11.05
C GLY A 592 2.59 -16.46 -9.79
N HIS A 593 3.47 -16.75 -8.83
CA HIS A 593 3.71 -15.90 -7.65
C HIS A 593 2.44 -15.45 -6.90
N GLY A 594 1.43 -16.31 -6.79
CA GLY A 594 0.18 -16.01 -6.07
C GLY A 594 -0.87 -15.22 -6.86
N ASN A 595 -0.65 -15.00 -8.17
CA ASN A 595 -1.53 -14.24 -9.04
C ASN A 595 -1.89 -15.04 -10.31
N VAL A 596 -3.07 -14.77 -10.86
CA VAL A 596 -3.48 -15.24 -12.19
C VAL A 596 -3.83 -14.02 -13.04
N ALA A 597 -3.05 -13.75 -14.09
CA ALA A 597 -3.42 -12.78 -15.12
C ALA A 597 -4.20 -13.48 -16.23
N PHE A 598 -5.21 -12.83 -16.79
CA PHE A 598 -5.96 -13.35 -17.92
C PHE A 598 -6.67 -12.22 -18.67
N LEU A 599 -7.14 -12.49 -19.89
CA LEU A 599 -7.88 -11.54 -20.69
C LEU A 599 -9.38 -11.72 -20.53
N GLN A 600 -10.13 -10.62 -20.53
CA GLN A 600 -11.57 -10.63 -20.77
C GLN A 600 -11.99 -9.51 -21.69
N ILE A 601 -13.11 -9.70 -22.37
CA ILE A 601 -13.78 -8.66 -23.15
C ILE A 601 -14.93 -8.06 -22.31
N PRO A 602 -14.74 -6.88 -21.69
CA PRO A 602 -15.81 -6.27 -20.91
C PRO A 602 -16.99 -5.93 -21.83
N ARG A 603 -18.21 -6.11 -21.30
CA ARG A 603 -19.46 -5.84 -22.04
C ARG A 603 -19.55 -6.62 -23.36
N PHE A 604 -18.94 -7.80 -23.43
CA PHE A 604 -19.06 -8.73 -24.55
C PHE A 604 -20.53 -8.93 -24.95
N GLN A 605 -20.81 -8.95 -26.25
CA GLN A 605 -22.14 -9.19 -26.81
C GLN A 605 -22.18 -10.55 -27.52
N PRO A 606 -22.69 -11.61 -26.86
CA PRO A 606 -22.79 -12.95 -27.43
C PRO A 606 -23.62 -12.94 -28.72
N GLY A 607 -23.15 -13.64 -29.76
CA GLY A 607 -23.88 -13.77 -31.03
C GLY A 607 -23.84 -12.55 -31.97
N SER A 608 -23.15 -11.47 -31.59
CA SER A 608 -22.98 -10.30 -32.48
C SER A 608 -22.15 -10.67 -33.71
N THR A 609 -22.60 -10.24 -34.90
CA THR A 609 -21.90 -10.48 -36.18
C THR A 609 -21.00 -9.30 -36.59
N SER A 610 -20.91 -8.28 -35.74
CA SER A 610 -20.09 -7.08 -35.94
C SER A 610 -19.13 -6.91 -34.77
N PRO A 611 -17.81 -7.07 -35.00
CA PRO A 611 -16.78 -6.86 -33.99
C PRO A 611 -16.82 -5.48 -33.31
N GLU A 612 -17.31 -4.45 -34.02
CA GLU A 612 -17.41 -3.06 -33.54
C GLU A 612 -18.34 -2.85 -32.32
N GLN A 613 -19.08 -3.88 -31.88
CA GLN A 613 -20.04 -3.77 -30.77
C GLN A 613 -19.50 -4.26 -29.41
N SER A 614 -18.41 -5.03 -29.41
CA SER A 614 -17.75 -5.50 -28.19
C SER A 614 -16.49 -4.66 -27.94
N GLU A 615 -16.14 -4.45 -26.67
CA GLU A 615 -14.89 -3.76 -26.31
C GLU A 615 -13.68 -4.63 -26.68
N ALA A 616 -12.50 -4.03 -26.69
CA ALA A 616 -11.27 -4.78 -26.90
C ALA A 616 -10.94 -5.64 -25.66
N PRO A 617 -10.22 -6.77 -25.81
CA PRO A 617 -9.71 -7.56 -24.69
C PRO A 617 -8.90 -6.70 -23.71
N GLN A 618 -9.18 -6.84 -22.43
CA GLN A 618 -8.54 -6.14 -21.31
C GLN A 618 -7.86 -7.13 -20.37
N VAL A 619 -6.80 -6.71 -19.69
CA VAL A 619 -6.07 -7.52 -18.71
C VAL A 619 -6.76 -7.46 -17.35
N PHE A 620 -7.02 -8.63 -16.79
CA PHE A 620 -7.53 -8.84 -15.45
C PHE A 620 -6.53 -9.64 -14.63
N ILE A 621 -6.52 -9.39 -13.33
CA ILE A 621 -5.71 -10.12 -12.36
C ILE A 621 -6.59 -10.68 -11.26
N TYR A 622 -6.39 -11.95 -10.94
CA TYR A 622 -6.96 -12.60 -9.77
C TYR A 622 -5.85 -12.85 -8.73
N GLN A 623 -6.02 -12.27 -7.55
CA GLN A 623 -5.08 -12.42 -6.43
C GLN A 623 -5.55 -13.57 -5.55
N ILE A 624 -4.79 -14.67 -5.52
CA ILE A 624 -5.21 -15.94 -4.90
C ILE A 624 -5.44 -15.76 -3.39
N ASP A 625 -4.53 -15.05 -2.70
CA ASP A 625 -4.61 -14.83 -1.25
C ASP A 625 -5.83 -13.98 -0.84
N LEU A 626 -6.23 -13.03 -1.69
CA LEU A 626 -7.35 -12.12 -1.43
C LEU A 626 -8.68 -12.67 -1.98
N ASN A 627 -8.61 -13.68 -2.83
CA ASN A 627 -9.74 -14.24 -3.57
C ASN A 627 -10.56 -13.15 -4.28
N GLN A 628 -9.87 -12.26 -5.00
CA GLN A 628 -10.47 -11.11 -5.69
C GLN A 628 -9.89 -10.94 -7.09
N THR A 629 -10.79 -10.67 -8.04
CA THR A 629 -10.44 -10.29 -9.41
C THR A 629 -10.52 -8.76 -9.56
N ARG A 630 -9.49 -8.16 -10.16
CA ARG A 630 -9.41 -6.73 -10.49
C ARG A 630 -9.06 -6.56 -11.97
N GLN A 631 -9.62 -5.55 -12.61
CA GLN A 631 -9.24 -5.12 -13.95
C GLN A 631 -8.01 -4.19 -13.86
N LEU A 632 -7.00 -4.44 -14.69
CA LEU A 632 -5.78 -3.63 -14.78
C LEU A 632 -5.89 -2.56 -15.87
N THR A 633 -6.37 -2.92 -17.06
CA THR A 633 -6.46 -2.02 -18.23
C THR A 633 -7.91 -1.60 -18.49
N PHE A 634 -8.15 -0.37 -18.94
CA PHE A 634 -9.51 0.19 -19.10
C PHE A 634 -9.76 0.86 -20.46
N ASP A 635 -8.80 0.84 -21.39
CA ASP A 635 -8.89 1.55 -22.66
C ASP A 635 -9.63 0.72 -23.72
N ASP A 636 -10.71 1.28 -24.28
CA ASP A 636 -11.55 0.60 -25.29
C ASP A 636 -11.02 0.74 -26.72
N GLN A 637 -9.98 1.56 -26.92
CA GLN A 637 -9.29 1.75 -28.20
C GLN A 637 -8.03 0.87 -28.32
N GLU A 638 -7.61 0.23 -27.24
CA GLU A 638 -6.40 -0.60 -27.19
C GLU A 638 -6.77 -2.06 -26.88
N SER A 639 -6.18 -2.98 -27.63
CA SER A 639 -6.38 -4.42 -27.45
C SER A 639 -5.17 -5.04 -26.78
N HIS A 640 -5.42 -5.92 -25.81
CA HIS A 640 -4.35 -6.56 -25.05
C HIS A 640 -4.24 -8.04 -25.41
N SER A 641 -3.01 -8.57 -25.45
CA SER A 641 -2.72 -9.98 -25.71
C SER A 641 -1.57 -10.48 -24.83
N SER A 642 -1.48 -11.81 -24.71
CA SER A 642 -0.37 -12.51 -24.06
C SER A 642 0.01 -11.98 -22.67
N PRO A 643 -0.93 -11.93 -21.70
CA PRO A 643 -0.59 -11.54 -20.33
C PRO A 643 0.33 -12.60 -19.71
N GLN A 644 1.39 -12.16 -19.04
CA GLN A 644 2.41 -13.01 -18.43
C GLN A 644 2.68 -12.58 -17.00
N VAL A 645 2.42 -13.46 -16.03
CA VAL A 645 2.73 -13.20 -14.63
C VAL A 645 4.22 -13.45 -14.38
N THR A 646 4.89 -12.48 -13.77
CA THR A 646 6.32 -12.56 -13.40
C THR A 646 6.48 -12.22 -11.92
N VAL A 647 7.70 -12.29 -11.41
CA VAL A 647 8.02 -11.75 -10.08
C VAL A 647 7.66 -10.26 -10.05
N GLY A 648 6.86 -9.86 -9.08
CA GLY A 648 6.51 -8.46 -8.82
C GLY A 648 5.50 -7.81 -9.78
N GLY A 649 5.08 -8.47 -10.86
CA GLY A 649 4.30 -7.78 -11.90
C GLY A 649 3.62 -8.67 -12.94
N VAL A 650 3.02 -8.03 -13.95
CA VAL A 650 2.42 -8.68 -15.12
C VAL A 650 2.87 -7.95 -16.37
N GLY A 651 3.37 -8.69 -17.36
CA GLY A 651 3.63 -8.20 -18.71
C GLY A 651 2.47 -8.50 -19.66
N TRP A 652 2.26 -7.69 -20.70
CA TRP A 652 1.33 -7.97 -21.80
C TRP A 652 1.71 -7.19 -23.05
N ILE A 653 1.17 -7.59 -24.19
CA ILE A 653 1.26 -6.83 -25.42
C ILE A 653 0.01 -5.95 -25.54
N GLU A 654 0.22 -4.66 -25.77
CA GLU A 654 -0.82 -3.71 -26.11
C GLU A 654 -0.75 -3.41 -27.61
N SER A 655 -1.89 -3.39 -28.28
CA SER A 655 -2.00 -3.11 -29.71
C SER A 655 -3.02 -2.00 -29.94
N GLY A 656 -2.57 -0.89 -30.53
CA GLY A 656 -3.41 0.24 -30.90
C GLY A 656 -4.12 0.04 -32.25
N ILE A 657 -5.12 0.89 -32.52
CA ILE A 657 -5.90 0.86 -33.77
C ILE A 657 -5.04 1.11 -35.02
N ASP A 658 -3.94 1.84 -34.87
CA ASP A 658 -3.04 2.20 -35.97
C ASP A 658 -2.06 1.06 -36.34
N GLY A 659 -2.11 -0.07 -35.62
CA GLY A 659 -1.27 -1.25 -35.86
C GLY A 659 0.10 -1.19 -35.17
N GLU A 660 0.33 -0.18 -34.33
CA GLU A 660 1.47 -0.13 -33.41
C GLU A 660 1.19 -1.07 -32.21
N ALA A 661 2.17 -1.88 -31.84
CA ALA A 661 2.09 -2.78 -30.70
C ALA A 661 3.30 -2.55 -29.79
N GLU A 662 3.09 -2.63 -28.48
CA GLU A 662 4.14 -2.43 -27.47
C GLU A 662 4.03 -3.51 -26.40
N LEU A 663 5.19 -4.04 -25.96
CA LEU A 663 5.26 -4.93 -24.82
C LEU A 663 5.35 -4.07 -23.56
N LYS A 664 4.36 -4.15 -22.68
CA LYS A 664 4.29 -3.40 -21.42
C LYS A 664 4.49 -4.33 -20.23
N TRP A 665 5.06 -3.79 -19.16
CA TRP A 665 5.12 -4.45 -17.85
C TRP A 665 4.54 -3.54 -16.76
N TYR A 666 3.71 -4.13 -15.91
CA TYR A 666 3.02 -3.47 -14.82
C TYR A 666 3.55 -3.94 -13.48
N ASP A 667 4.03 -2.98 -12.68
CA ASP A 667 4.48 -3.23 -11.30
C ASP A 667 3.28 -3.37 -10.36
N MET A 668 3.20 -4.50 -9.65
CA MET A 668 2.18 -4.69 -8.61
C MET A 668 2.52 -3.97 -7.31
N GLU A 669 3.79 -3.64 -7.06
CA GLU A 669 4.17 -2.83 -5.90
C GLU A 669 3.89 -1.35 -6.21
N GLU A 670 3.24 -0.63 -5.29
CA GLU A 670 3.05 0.83 -5.42
C GLU A 670 4.39 1.54 -5.17
N THR A 671 5.34 1.42 -6.09
CA THR A 671 6.62 2.11 -6.03
C THR A 671 6.58 3.40 -6.87
N PHE A 672 6.92 4.53 -6.26
CA PHE A 672 7.10 5.76 -7.03
C PHE A 672 8.47 5.76 -7.69
N GLU A 673 8.53 6.33 -8.90
CA GLU A 673 9.77 6.53 -9.62
C GLU A 673 10.87 7.16 -8.74
N PRO A 674 12.14 6.74 -8.83
CA PRO A 674 13.21 7.23 -7.97
C PRO A 674 13.39 8.75 -7.96
N TYR A 675 13.07 9.44 -9.06
CA TYR A 675 13.13 10.90 -9.11
C TYR A 675 11.97 11.56 -8.33
N SER A 676 10.79 10.94 -8.36
CA SER A 676 9.59 11.38 -7.65
C SER A 676 9.77 11.22 -6.13
N SER A 677 10.34 10.09 -5.69
CA SER A 677 10.58 9.83 -4.27
C SER A 677 11.48 10.88 -3.61
N VAL A 678 12.58 11.28 -4.26
CA VAL A 678 13.48 12.32 -3.74
C VAL A 678 12.79 13.68 -3.63
N LEU A 679 11.99 14.05 -4.64
CA LEU A 679 11.27 15.32 -4.64
C LEU A 679 10.16 15.35 -3.58
N LEU A 680 9.45 14.23 -3.40
CA LEU A 680 8.43 14.06 -2.36
C LEU A 680 9.04 14.12 -0.96
N GLN A 681 10.11 13.36 -0.70
CA GLN A 681 10.85 13.38 0.56
C GLN A 681 11.36 14.79 0.92
N ALA A 682 11.99 15.48 -0.04
CA ALA A 682 12.45 16.85 0.17
C ALA A 682 11.29 17.80 0.49
N SER A 683 10.15 17.63 -0.17
CA SER A 683 8.95 18.43 0.08
C SER A 683 8.37 18.21 1.48
N VAL A 684 8.30 16.97 1.95
CA VAL A 684 7.87 16.61 3.31
C VAL A 684 8.79 17.25 4.36
N VAL A 685 10.10 17.13 4.20
CA VAL A 685 11.07 17.71 5.13
C VAL A 685 10.99 19.24 5.16
N LEU A 686 10.83 19.90 3.99
CA LEU A 686 10.69 21.35 3.89
C LEU A 686 9.37 21.87 4.46
N MET A 687 8.29 21.07 4.43
CA MET A 687 7.00 21.45 4.98
C MET A 687 7.03 21.73 6.49
N ILE A 688 7.86 21.01 7.26
CA ILE A 688 7.92 21.17 8.73
C ILE A 688 8.30 22.61 9.14
N PRO A 689 9.46 23.17 8.72
CA PRO A 689 9.82 24.54 9.06
C PRO A 689 8.87 25.56 8.43
N LEU A 690 8.29 25.28 7.26
CA LEU A 690 7.32 26.16 6.60
C LEU A 690 6.01 26.28 7.38
N VAL A 691 5.43 25.16 7.81
CA VAL A 691 4.21 25.15 8.63
C VAL A 691 4.49 25.78 9.99
N PHE A 692 5.65 25.49 10.61
CA PHE A 692 6.07 26.12 11.86
C PHE A 692 6.12 27.65 11.75
N THR A 693 6.80 28.16 10.71
CA THR A 693 6.96 29.60 10.47
C THR A 693 5.64 30.26 10.10
N TRP A 694 4.85 29.63 9.22
CA TRP A 694 3.51 30.10 8.85
C TRP A 694 2.57 30.18 10.06
N ALA A 695 2.52 29.13 10.87
CA ALA A 695 1.68 29.10 12.07
C ALA A 695 2.08 30.23 13.03
N ARG A 696 3.38 30.41 13.27
CA ARG A 696 3.88 31.51 14.11
C ARG A 696 3.50 32.88 13.55
N GLN A 697 3.73 33.13 12.26
CA GLN A 697 3.40 34.39 11.58
C GLN A 697 1.91 34.70 11.69
N ARG A 698 1.06 33.71 11.41
CA ARG A 698 -0.39 33.86 11.49
C ARG A 698 -0.87 34.22 12.90
N GLN A 699 -0.24 33.66 13.94
CA GLN A 699 -0.59 34.01 15.32
C GLN A 699 -0.11 35.39 15.76
N THR A 700 0.94 35.92 15.14
CA THR A 700 1.41 37.29 15.39
C THR A 700 0.69 38.35 14.57
N GLU A 701 0.07 37.96 13.45
CA GLU A 701 -0.59 38.87 12.50
C GLU A 701 -2.09 39.09 12.77
N GLY A 702 -2.75 38.20 13.51
CA GLY A 702 -4.19 38.26 13.81
C GLY A 702 -4.48 38.34 15.29
#